data_AF-A0A9P0G3T0-F1
#
_entry.id   AF-A0A9P0G3T0-F1
#
_cell.length_a   1.000
_cell.length_b   1.000
_cell.length_c   1.000
_cell.angle_alpha   90.00
_cell.angle_beta   90.00
_cell.angle_gamma   90.00
#
_symmetry.space_group_name_H-M   'P 1'
#
loop_
_entity.id
_entity.type
_entity.pdbx_description
1 polymer ?
#
loop_
_entity_poly.entity_id
_entity_poly.type
_entity_poly.pdbx_seq_one_letter_code
_entity_poly.pdbx_strand_id
1 'polypeptide(L)'
;MEFILGASAAMGACFFTNPLEVLKTRMQLQGELKAKGKHPVHYKNVFHAVYNIAKNDGVLALQKGLVPALWVQLFLNGMRLGTYQFANNHNILKDKNGNLIFTNTVIVSGIGGTLGQVMSSPMFLIKTHLQTQAATAIAVGHQHQHQGTWNALKTICKQNGVKGLFRGVSASIPRGAIGSISQLLGFDYSKQMLLKYEYFKDKKILTAFLSSMVGGVGISITMTPFDLIMTRLYNQPHNGGGFDHQFIFKYILSKTDITPDLIMRGTKLISMTVGNINFIDSLNYFPMALSKLPKAFGFSELKKGYFPHRFNTVAHQNYVGPMPPLEYYDPDNVKDEKAKEALVKWYAEKVEQNYVFDFQKEIVDYCISDVNILAQSCLKFRDLVIKETNVCPFMEATTIASSCNKVYRRNFLKPNTIGIIPKRGYRWRDNQSKVAIQWLVWEEHQRGVNIHHAAKGEEVRVAGVKVDGYCEDTKQVFEFEGCYYHGCPRCFTYQRDTPLHKDPSETLNSKYDTTLAKNERLRSLGYEVIEMWECDFKRRLTDNKELQNYTETHPYVKQTPLDPRDAFYGGRTGNTVEYYKAMEDEKIKYVDVCSLYPWVCKYGKFPVGHPKVYVGSECPPLASSSGLVKCKILPPRDLFHPVLPQKMNDKLMFVLCRKCGQNLNYEKCQHSNEERALTGTWVTEEVLKAVEMGYTILEIYEVWAYETIQFSNNVSGLFTTMMNKFIKIKQESSGWPANCKTDTEKDQYIERFLQREDIHLEFSKIVDNPGLRSLAKLMLNSFWGKFGQRENQPKTSIINNTAEFFKIMSDPSIYVNTVLPIGDEGNTLIVNWEYREEASDSLSTVNVVIAAFVTAQARLKLYDSLEKLDKRALYYDTDSVIYVSRPKEYDVPTGEFVGDMTDELEKEGLGSYITEFVSGGPKNYAYKFWSTMEQKEKLLMQVEKVYFIQATWIVYQKFIKLKEYQLFIKVLGLCT
;
A
#
# COMPACT_ATOMS: atom_id res chain seq x y z
N MET A 1 -20.30 -31.16 39.15
CA MET A 1 -19.79 -30.16 40.11
C MET A 1 -18.47 -29.57 39.63
N GLU A 2 -17.47 -30.39 39.30
CA GLU A 2 -16.14 -29.92 38.92
C GLU A 2 -16.04 -29.05 37.66
N PHE A 3 -16.82 -29.36 36.60
CA PHE A 3 -16.92 -28.50 35.40
C PHE A 3 -17.28 -27.06 35.78
N ILE A 4 -18.26 -26.90 36.68
CA ILE A 4 -18.75 -25.60 37.12
C ILE A 4 -17.70 -24.90 37.98
N LEU A 5 -17.07 -25.61 38.92
CA LEU A 5 -16.01 -25.04 39.77
C LEU A 5 -14.81 -24.56 38.94
N GLY A 6 -14.34 -25.39 38.00
CA GLY A 6 -13.24 -25.05 37.10
C GLY A 6 -13.58 -23.87 36.17
N ALA A 7 -14.80 -23.83 35.65
CA ALA A 7 -15.28 -22.72 34.83
C ALA A 7 -15.40 -21.41 35.63
N SER A 8 -16.01 -21.44 36.82
CA SER A 8 -16.18 -20.27 37.68
C SER A 8 -14.83 -19.69 38.12
N ALA A 9 -13.86 -20.54 38.48
CA ALA A 9 -12.51 -20.10 38.80
C ALA A 9 -11.82 -19.42 37.60
N ALA A 10 -11.95 -20.01 36.41
CA ALA A 10 -11.36 -19.44 35.19
C ALA A 10 -12.04 -18.14 34.74
N MET A 11 -13.35 -18.01 34.90
CA MET A 11 -14.10 -16.77 34.65
C MET A 11 -13.67 -15.66 35.62
N GLY A 12 -13.48 -16.00 36.91
CA GLY A 12 -12.97 -15.07 37.91
C GLY A 12 -11.59 -14.54 37.56
N ALA A 13 -10.65 -15.43 37.19
CA ALA A 13 -9.33 -15.03 36.71
C ALA A 13 -9.41 -14.15 35.45
N CYS A 14 -10.27 -14.51 34.50
CA CYS A 14 -10.47 -13.78 33.24
C CYS A 14 -10.89 -12.33 33.45
N PHE A 15 -11.71 -12.04 34.45
CA PHE A 15 -12.14 -10.68 34.76
C PHE A 15 -10.95 -9.76 35.03
N PHE A 16 -9.95 -10.25 35.77
CA PHE A 16 -8.74 -9.51 36.10
C PHE A 16 -7.70 -9.52 34.98
N THR A 17 -7.64 -10.57 34.17
CA THR A 17 -6.62 -10.72 33.11
C THR A 17 -7.06 -10.20 31.75
N ASN A 18 -8.36 -9.95 31.51
CA ASN A 18 -8.88 -9.46 30.22
C ASN A 18 -8.18 -8.17 29.74
N PRO A 19 -7.82 -7.19 30.60
CA PRO A 19 -6.97 -6.07 30.20
C PRO A 19 -5.69 -6.48 29.49
N LEU A 20 -4.96 -7.45 30.02
CA LEU A 20 -3.72 -7.95 29.41
C LEU A 20 -3.98 -8.67 28.08
N GLU A 21 -5.13 -9.34 27.95
CA GLU A 21 -5.52 -9.95 26.68
C GLU A 21 -5.80 -8.90 25.58
N VAL A 22 -6.47 -7.79 25.90
CA VAL A 22 -6.67 -6.69 24.93
C VAL A 22 -5.33 -6.14 24.43
N LEU A 23 -4.37 -5.93 25.34
CA LEU A 23 -3.02 -5.48 24.97
C LEU A 23 -2.36 -6.49 24.03
N LYS A 24 -2.36 -7.77 24.42
CA LYS A 24 -1.76 -8.86 23.65
C LYS A 24 -2.36 -8.95 22.26
N THR A 25 -3.68 -8.99 22.13
CA THR A 25 -4.37 -9.10 20.83
C THR A 25 -3.99 -7.95 19.91
N ARG A 26 -4.01 -6.70 20.40
CA ARG A 26 -3.60 -5.54 19.60
C ARG A 26 -2.12 -5.57 19.22
N MET A 27 -1.25 -5.98 20.14
CA MET A 27 0.19 -6.12 19.85
C MET A 27 0.48 -7.24 18.83
N GLN A 28 -0.24 -8.36 18.87
CA GLN A 28 -0.11 -9.47 17.91
C GLN A 28 -0.58 -9.09 16.49
N LEU A 29 -1.58 -8.20 16.41
CA LEU A 29 -2.11 -7.65 15.16
C LEU A 29 -1.32 -6.44 14.64
N GLN A 30 -0.44 -5.86 15.45
CA GLN A 30 0.45 -4.80 15.01
C GLN A 30 1.41 -5.34 13.93
N GLY A 31 1.45 -4.69 12.78
CA GLY A 31 2.23 -5.12 11.62
C GLY A 31 1.59 -6.21 10.77
N GLU A 32 0.32 -6.58 11.02
CA GLU A 32 -0.44 -7.47 10.14
C GLU A 32 -0.53 -6.88 8.71
N LEU A 33 -0.25 -7.72 7.70
CA LEU A 33 -0.31 -7.38 6.26
C LEU A 33 0.61 -6.23 5.79
N LYS A 34 1.65 -5.87 6.56
CA LYS A 34 2.61 -4.81 6.21
C LYS A 34 4.06 -5.27 6.38
N ALA A 35 4.91 -4.90 5.42
CA ALA A 35 6.35 -5.15 5.50
C ALA A 35 6.98 -4.52 6.75
N LYS A 36 8.03 -5.16 7.27
CA LYS A 36 8.78 -4.69 8.45
C LYS A 36 9.35 -3.30 8.19
N GLY A 37 9.21 -2.36 9.15
CA GLY A 37 9.68 -0.97 9.02
C GLY A 37 8.73 0.01 8.31
N LYS A 38 7.62 -0.45 7.73
CA LYS A 38 6.58 0.40 7.07
C LYS A 38 5.25 0.43 7.82
N HIS A 39 5.21 -0.05 9.05
CA HIS A 39 4.02 0.02 9.91
C HIS A 39 4.29 0.97 11.07
N PRO A 40 3.35 1.89 11.39
CA PRO A 40 3.45 2.68 12.59
C PRO A 40 3.45 1.75 13.81
N VAL A 41 4.49 1.85 14.63
CA VAL A 41 4.61 1.11 15.89
C VAL A 41 3.88 1.90 16.97
N HIS A 42 2.59 1.61 17.15
CA HIS A 42 1.74 2.25 18.17
C HIS A 42 2.04 1.70 19.58
N TYR A 43 2.43 0.44 19.68
CA TYR A 43 2.66 -0.29 20.92
C TYR A 43 4.11 -0.77 20.96
N LYS A 44 4.97 -0.08 21.71
CA LYS A 44 6.41 -0.39 21.85
C LYS A 44 6.67 -1.47 22.91
N ASN A 45 5.88 -1.46 23.98
CA ASN A 45 5.92 -2.42 25.08
C ASN A 45 4.55 -2.43 25.79
N VAL A 46 4.36 -3.35 26.74
CA VAL A 46 3.09 -3.54 27.45
C VAL A 46 2.61 -2.28 28.17
N PHE A 47 3.50 -1.58 28.89
CA PHE A 47 3.16 -0.37 29.63
C PHE A 47 2.76 0.79 28.70
N HIS A 48 3.48 0.96 27.59
CA HIS A 48 3.15 1.93 26.56
C HIS A 48 1.81 1.62 25.90
N ALA A 49 1.46 0.34 25.76
CA ALA A 49 0.15 -0.07 25.25
C ALA A 49 -0.98 0.29 26.22
N VAL A 50 -0.81 0.05 27.52
CA VAL A 50 -1.78 0.48 28.54
C VAL A 50 -2.02 1.98 28.46
N TYR A 51 -0.96 2.78 28.47
CA TYR A 51 -1.04 4.24 28.40
C TYR A 51 -1.73 4.71 27.11
N ASN A 52 -1.34 4.18 25.94
CA ASN A 52 -1.91 4.61 24.67
C ASN A 52 -3.39 4.23 24.53
N ILE A 53 -3.80 3.07 25.01
CA ILE A 53 -5.20 2.66 24.95
C ILE A 53 -6.04 3.49 25.92
N ALA A 54 -5.58 3.66 27.16
CA ALA A 54 -6.29 4.49 28.14
C ALA A 54 -6.44 5.94 27.67
N LYS A 55 -5.41 6.50 27.03
CA LYS A 55 -5.41 7.88 26.53
C LYS A 55 -6.33 8.08 25.32
N ASN A 56 -6.33 7.16 24.35
CA ASN A 56 -7.04 7.35 23.08
C ASN A 56 -8.43 6.71 23.05
N ASP A 57 -8.63 5.55 23.69
CA ASP A 57 -9.91 4.81 23.70
C ASP A 57 -10.65 4.91 25.05
N GLY A 58 -10.00 5.46 26.08
CA GLY A 58 -10.50 5.51 27.46
C GLY A 58 -10.12 4.27 28.29
N VAL A 59 -10.16 4.40 29.62
CA VAL A 59 -9.73 3.34 30.56
C VAL A 59 -10.57 2.07 30.43
N LEU A 60 -11.88 2.21 30.18
CA LEU A 60 -12.80 1.08 29.99
C LEU A 60 -12.50 0.27 28.72
N ALA A 61 -11.76 0.82 27.76
CA ALA A 61 -11.40 0.10 26.54
C ALA A 61 -10.46 -1.09 26.80
N LEU A 62 -9.72 -1.07 27.92
CA LEU A 62 -8.93 -2.22 28.38
C LEU A 62 -9.82 -3.43 28.69
N GLN A 63 -11.11 -3.25 28.98
CA GLN A 63 -12.05 -4.35 29.24
C GLN A 63 -12.90 -4.75 28.02
N LYS A 64 -12.57 -4.28 26.80
CA LYS A 64 -13.29 -4.69 25.59
C LYS A 64 -13.29 -6.21 25.42
N GLY A 65 -14.41 -6.74 24.93
CA GLY A 65 -14.57 -8.18 24.70
C GLY A 65 -14.67 -9.03 25.99
N LEU A 66 -14.86 -8.45 27.18
CA LEU A 66 -14.96 -9.20 28.43
C LEU A 66 -16.06 -10.27 28.40
N VAL A 67 -17.28 -9.92 27.96
CA VAL A 67 -18.41 -10.86 27.91
C VAL A 67 -18.07 -12.12 27.10
N PRO A 68 -17.66 -12.05 25.82
CA PRO A 68 -17.31 -13.26 25.08
C PRO A 68 -16.06 -13.93 25.65
N ALA A 69 -15.12 -13.20 26.26
CA ALA A 69 -13.98 -13.81 26.95
C ALA A 69 -14.41 -14.70 28.13
N LEU A 70 -15.37 -14.27 28.94
CA LEU A 70 -15.93 -15.08 30.02
C LEU A 70 -16.57 -16.38 29.50
N TRP A 71 -17.32 -16.30 28.40
CA TRP A 71 -17.92 -17.48 27.76
C TRP A 71 -16.87 -18.41 27.15
N VAL A 72 -15.80 -17.86 26.57
CA VAL A 72 -14.65 -18.67 26.12
C VAL A 72 -14.07 -19.47 27.28
N GLN A 73 -13.86 -18.84 28.44
CA GLN A 73 -13.27 -19.54 29.59
C GLN A 73 -14.22 -20.60 30.18
N LEU A 74 -15.53 -20.33 30.18
CA LEU A 74 -16.56 -21.30 30.58
C LEU A 74 -16.46 -22.58 29.74
N PHE A 75 -16.51 -22.45 28.40
CA PHE A 75 -16.49 -23.63 27.52
C PHE A 75 -15.11 -24.29 27.45
N LEU A 76 -14.05 -23.51 27.31
CA LEU A 76 -12.70 -24.04 27.14
C LEU A 76 -12.24 -24.78 28.41
N ASN A 77 -12.29 -24.14 29.57
CA ASN A 77 -11.79 -24.76 30.81
C ASN A 77 -12.77 -25.76 31.38
N GLY A 78 -14.07 -25.53 31.23
CA GLY A 78 -15.08 -26.49 31.63
C GLY A 78 -14.86 -27.83 30.92
N MET A 79 -14.75 -27.82 29.59
CA MET A 79 -14.50 -29.05 28.82
C MET A 79 -13.14 -29.65 29.15
N ARG A 80 -12.08 -28.85 29.16
CA ARG A 80 -10.71 -29.34 29.43
C ARG A 80 -10.58 -30.02 30.80
N LEU A 81 -11.03 -29.36 31.86
CA LEU A 81 -10.93 -29.91 33.22
C LEU A 81 -11.93 -31.04 33.43
N GLY A 82 -13.14 -30.93 32.85
CA GLY A 82 -14.15 -31.97 32.90
C GLY A 82 -13.68 -33.28 32.27
N THR A 83 -13.10 -33.23 31.06
CA THR A 83 -12.55 -34.42 30.39
C THR A 83 -11.37 -35.01 31.15
N TYR A 84 -10.49 -34.14 31.67
CA TYR A 84 -9.32 -34.58 32.41
C TYR A 84 -9.71 -35.30 33.71
N GLN A 85 -10.61 -34.71 34.50
CA GLN A 85 -11.07 -35.31 35.75
C GLN A 85 -11.93 -36.55 35.52
N PHE A 86 -12.73 -36.58 34.47
CA PHE A 86 -13.46 -37.79 34.07
C PHE A 86 -12.48 -38.95 33.85
N ALA A 87 -11.41 -38.73 33.08
CA ALA A 87 -10.38 -39.73 32.85
C ALA A 87 -9.61 -40.11 34.13
N ASN A 88 -9.34 -39.15 35.00
CA ASN A 88 -8.70 -39.40 36.28
C ASN A 88 -9.57 -40.26 37.22
N ASN A 89 -10.88 -39.98 37.30
CA ASN A 89 -11.81 -40.71 38.16
C ASN A 89 -12.05 -42.15 37.69
N HIS A 90 -11.90 -42.42 36.40
CA HIS A 90 -11.97 -43.76 35.82
C HIS A 90 -10.61 -44.47 35.74
N ASN A 91 -9.59 -43.97 36.44
CA ASN A 91 -8.23 -44.52 36.48
C ASN A 91 -7.57 -44.70 35.09
N ILE A 92 -7.95 -43.89 34.10
CA ILE A 92 -7.36 -43.92 32.75
C ILE A 92 -5.97 -43.26 32.75
N LEU A 93 -5.77 -42.26 33.61
CA LEU A 93 -4.55 -41.46 33.66
C LEU A 93 -3.43 -42.07 34.52
N LYS A 94 -3.75 -43.04 35.38
CA LYS A 94 -2.80 -43.60 36.37
C LYS A 94 -2.51 -45.07 36.13
N ASP A 95 -1.29 -45.48 36.39
CA ASP A 95 -0.88 -46.89 36.41
C ASP A 95 -1.31 -47.59 37.73
N LYS A 96 -1.07 -48.90 37.82
CA LYS A 96 -1.37 -49.71 39.02
C LYS A 96 -0.62 -49.24 40.28
N ASN A 97 0.45 -48.45 40.12
CA ASN A 97 1.27 -47.90 41.20
C ASN A 97 0.87 -46.46 41.57
N GLY A 98 -0.16 -45.90 40.92
CA GLY A 98 -0.65 -44.54 41.15
C GLY A 98 0.15 -43.43 40.43
N ASN A 99 1.13 -43.77 39.59
CA ASN A 99 1.89 -42.81 38.78
C ASN A 99 1.11 -42.44 37.51
N LEU A 100 1.37 -41.24 36.98
CA LEU A 100 0.71 -40.79 35.75
C LEU A 100 1.32 -41.45 34.51
N ILE A 101 0.45 -41.91 33.61
CA ILE A 101 0.83 -42.42 32.29
C ILE A 101 0.94 -41.22 31.35
N PHE A 102 2.18 -40.92 30.91
CA PHE A 102 2.47 -39.77 30.05
C PHE A 102 1.59 -39.74 28.79
N THR A 103 1.52 -40.86 28.06
CA THR A 103 0.78 -40.97 26.79
C THR A 103 -0.72 -40.74 26.98
N ASN A 104 -1.33 -41.35 27.99
CA ASN A 104 -2.76 -41.18 28.28
C ASN A 104 -3.06 -39.73 28.70
N THR A 105 -2.16 -39.13 29.48
CA THR A 105 -2.26 -37.73 29.89
C THR A 105 -2.20 -36.79 28.69
N VAL A 106 -1.28 -37.01 27.74
CA VAL A 106 -1.20 -36.25 26.49
C VAL A 106 -2.48 -36.37 25.68
N ILE A 107 -2.96 -37.60 25.45
CA ILE A 107 -4.14 -37.86 24.60
C ILE A 107 -5.39 -37.20 25.21
N VAL A 108 -5.66 -37.47 26.50
CA VAL A 108 -6.85 -36.94 27.18
C VAL A 108 -6.79 -35.41 27.27
N SER A 109 -5.63 -34.84 27.59
CA SER A 109 -5.45 -33.39 27.66
C SER A 109 -5.61 -32.73 26.29
N GLY A 110 -5.11 -33.36 25.24
CA GLY A 110 -5.28 -32.93 23.85
C GLY A 110 -6.76 -32.93 23.44
N ILE A 111 -7.47 -34.04 23.67
CA ILE A 111 -8.91 -34.17 23.37
C ILE A 111 -9.72 -33.11 24.12
N GLY A 112 -9.49 -32.95 25.42
CA GLY A 112 -10.15 -31.93 26.24
C GLY A 112 -9.93 -30.51 25.73
N GLY A 113 -8.69 -30.20 25.34
CA GLY A 113 -8.32 -28.93 24.74
C GLY A 113 -8.98 -28.67 23.40
N THR A 114 -9.01 -29.67 22.51
CA THR A 114 -9.67 -29.59 21.21
C THR A 114 -11.17 -29.39 21.34
N LEU A 115 -11.85 -30.20 22.17
CA LEU A 115 -13.30 -30.08 22.37
C LEU A 115 -13.68 -28.72 22.96
N GLY A 116 -12.95 -28.27 23.99
CA GLY A 116 -13.16 -26.94 24.58
C GLY A 116 -12.93 -25.81 23.58
N GLN A 117 -11.93 -25.94 22.70
CA GLN A 117 -11.64 -24.93 21.69
C GLN A 117 -12.69 -24.89 20.57
N VAL A 118 -13.18 -26.05 20.12
CA VAL A 118 -14.27 -26.12 19.12
C VAL A 118 -15.54 -25.47 19.70
N MET A 119 -15.92 -25.81 20.93
CA MET A 119 -17.11 -25.23 21.58
C MET A 119 -16.98 -23.73 21.84
N SER A 120 -15.78 -23.26 22.20
CA SER A 120 -15.53 -21.84 22.48
C SER A 120 -15.29 -20.98 21.22
N SER A 121 -15.07 -21.58 20.05
CA SER A 121 -14.70 -20.88 18.81
C SER A 121 -15.62 -19.70 18.44
N PRO A 122 -16.97 -19.83 18.49
CA PRO A 122 -17.87 -18.70 18.22
C PRO A 122 -17.62 -17.48 19.09
N MET A 123 -17.43 -17.69 20.40
CA MET A 123 -17.18 -16.61 21.34
C MET A 123 -15.75 -16.09 21.18
N PHE A 124 -14.80 -16.95 20.80
CA PHE A 124 -13.42 -16.55 20.57
C PHE A 124 -13.30 -15.60 19.37
N LEU A 125 -13.97 -15.91 18.25
CA LEU A 125 -14.04 -15.03 17.08
C LEU A 125 -14.55 -13.63 17.47
N ILE A 126 -15.67 -13.59 18.20
CA ILE A 126 -16.30 -12.32 18.60
C ILE A 126 -15.45 -11.56 19.61
N LYS A 127 -14.83 -12.27 20.56
CA LYS A 127 -13.84 -11.71 21.48
C LYS A 127 -12.74 -11.01 20.70
N THR A 128 -12.11 -11.70 19.75
CA THR A 128 -11.03 -11.13 18.93
C THR A 128 -11.50 -9.88 18.19
N HIS A 129 -12.67 -9.92 17.53
CA HIS A 129 -13.21 -8.75 16.83
C HIS A 129 -13.38 -7.54 17.76
N LEU A 130 -13.96 -7.73 18.95
CA LEU A 130 -14.21 -6.63 19.89
C LEU A 130 -12.93 -6.11 20.56
N GLN A 131 -11.96 -6.98 20.83
CA GLN A 131 -10.68 -6.58 21.45
C GLN A 131 -9.79 -5.79 20.47
N THR A 132 -9.89 -6.06 19.17
CA THR A 132 -9.17 -5.32 18.11
C THR A 132 -9.68 -3.89 17.93
N GLN A 133 -10.94 -3.59 18.27
CA GLN A 133 -11.55 -2.29 18.03
C GLN A 133 -10.84 -1.16 18.77
N ALA A 134 -10.33 -0.18 18.02
CA ALA A 134 -9.63 0.98 18.56
C ALA A 134 -9.93 2.25 17.77
N ALA A 135 -9.65 3.41 18.37
CA ALA A 135 -9.68 4.69 17.68
C ALA A 135 -8.69 4.70 16.50
N THR A 136 -9.02 5.44 15.44
CA THR A 136 -8.25 5.49 14.18
C THR A 136 -6.76 5.78 14.39
N ALA A 137 -6.41 6.56 15.42
CA ALA A 137 -5.03 6.93 15.74
C ALA A 137 -4.16 5.75 16.25
N ILE A 138 -4.77 4.69 16.78
CA ILE A 138 -4.09 3.51 17.36
C ILE A 138 -4.66 2.17 16.85
N ALA A 139 -5.40 2.22 15.74
CA ALA A 139 -6.02 1.06 15.11
C ALA A 139 -4.98 0.13 14.48
N VAL A 140 -5.10 -1.16 14.78
CA VAL A 140 -4.21 -2.23 14.30
C VAL A 140 -5.06 -3.41 13.79
N GLY A 141 -4.55 -4.13 12.79
CA GLY A 141 -5.34 -5.16 12.10
C GLY A 141 -6.62 -4.62 11.44
N HIS A 142 -7.51 -5.50 11.00
CA HIS A 142 -8.81 -5.11 10.48
C HIS A 142 -9.79 -4.73 11.61
N GLN A 143 -10.56 -3.66 11.40
CA GLN A 143 -11.48 -3.11 12.39
C GLN A 143 -12.93 -3.54 12.06
N HIS A 144 -13.41 -4.59 12.72
CA HIS A 144 -14.78 -5.06 12.57
C HIS A 144 -15.74 -4.15 13.35
N GLN A 145 -16.73 -3.57 12.67
CA GLN A 145 -17.68 -2.64 13.25
C GLN A 145 -18.84 -3.40 13.93
N HIS A 146 -18.62 -3.87 15.16
CA HIS A 146 -19.65 -4.46 16.00
C HIS A 146 -19.89 -3.59 17.22
N GLN A 147 -21.14 -3.34 17.58
CA GLN A 147 -21.46 -2.53 18.77
C GLN A 147 -21.34 -3.32 20.09
N GLY A 148 -21.27 -4.65 20.01
CA GLY A 148 -21.15 -5.54 21.17
C GLY A 148 -21.34 -7.00 20.78
N THR A 149 -21.27 -7.91 21.76
CA THR A 149 -21.30 -9.37 21.55
C THR A 149 -22.54 -9.85 20.83
N TRP A 150 -23.73 -9.41 21.27
CA TRP A 150 -25.01 -9.81 20.68
C TRP A 150 -25.21 -9.25 19.28
N ASN A 151 -24.77 -8.01 19.06
CA ASN A 151 -24.76 -7.41 17.73
C ASN A 151 -23.82 -8.15 16.79
N ALA A 152 -22.61 -8.53 17.24
CA ALA A 152 -21.67 -9.33 16.48
C ALA A 152 -22.26 -10.71 16.12
N LEU A 153 -22.83 -11.44 17.10
CA LEU A 153 -23.50 -12.73 16.87
C LEU A 153 -24.59 -12.62 15.80
N LYS A 154 -25.52 -11.67 15.98
CA LYS A 154 -26.64 -11.46 15.05
C LYS A 154 -26.15 -11.09 13.65
N THR A 155 -25.15 -10.22 13.56
CA THR A 155 -24.61 -9.74 12.28
C THR A 155 -23.92 -10.85 11.52
N ILE A 156 -23.05 -11.62 12.20
CA ILE A 156 -22.31 -12.73 11.59
C ILE A 156 -23.26 -13.84 11.16
N CYS A 157 -24.22 -14.23 12.01
CA CYS A 157 -25.23 -15.22 11.65
C CYS A 157 -26.10 -14.78 10.47
N LYS A 158 -26.48 -13.49 10.41
CA LYS A 158 -27.28 -12.96 9.30
C LYS A 158 -26.51 -12.93 7.98
N GLN A 159 -25.21 -12.64 8.01
CA GLN A 159 -24.38 -12.51 6.82
C GLN A 159 -23.83 -13.86 6.31
N ASN A 160 -23.39 -14.73 7.22
CA ASN A 160 -22.61 -15.93 6.89
C ASN A 160 -23.21 -17.24 7.44
N GLY A 161 -24.41 -17.17 8.02
CA GLY A 161 -25.03 -18.30 8.71
C GLY A 161 -24.28 -18.71 9.99
N VAL A 162 -24.73 -19.80 10.61
CA VAL A 162 -24.12 -20.35 11.84
C VAL A 162 -22.68 -20.82 11.60
N LYS A 163 -22.38 -21.31 10.39
CA LYS A 163 -21.02 -21.72 10.00
C LYS A 163 -20.02 -20.57 10.08
N GLY A 164 -20.47 -19.32 9.84
CA GLY A 164 -19.62 -18.13 9.95
C GLY A 164 -19.03 -17.92 11.35
N LEU A 165 -19.69 -18.41 12.40
CA LEU A 165 -19.19 -18.34 13.78
C LEU A 165 -18.01 -19.30 14.06
N PHE A 166 -17.87 -20.36 13.26
CA PHE A 166 -16.80 -21.35 13.40
C PHE A 166 -15.64 -21.10 12.43
N ARG A 167 -15.61 -19.95 11.75
CA ARG A 167 -14.52 -19.57 10.85
C ARG A 167 -13.20 -19.49 11.60
N GLY A 168 -12.15 -20.14 11.09
CA GLY A 168 -10.83 -20.17 11.72
C GLY A 168 -10.68 -21.25 12.82
N VAL A 169 -11.70 -22.09 13.04
CA VAL A 169 -11.65 -23.18 14.03
C VAL A 169 -10.51 -24.18 13.76
N SER A 170 -10.19 -24.46 12.50
CA SER A 170 -9.09 -25.35 12.13
C SER A 170 -7.73 -24.85 12.65
N ALA A 171 -7.50 -23.54 12.64
CA ALA A 171 -6.29 -22.93 13.20
C ALA A 171 -6.31 -22.84 14.73
N SER A 172 -7.48 -22.84 15.36
CA SER A 172 -7.60 -22.82 16.81
C SER A 172 -7.44 -24.20 17.44
N ILE A 173 -7.80 -25.28 16.75
CA ILE A 173 -7.66 -26.66 17.26
C ILE A 173 -6.24 -26.99 17.75
N PRO A 174 -5.16 -26.76 16.97
CA PRO A 174 -3.79 -26.98 17.44
C PRO A 174 -3.44 -26.15 18.67
N ARG A 175 -3.90 -24.90 18.73
CA ARG A 175 -3.73 -24.01 19.89
C ARG A 175 -4.37 -24.60 21.14
N GLY A 176 -5.60 -25.10 21.02
CA GLY A 176 -6.36 -25.71 22.11
C GLY A 176 -5.72 -27.00 22.62
N ALA A 177 -5.31 -27.88 21.70
CA ALA A 177 -4.67 -29.16 22.01
C ALA A 177 -3.31 -28.97 22.70
N ILE A 178 -2.39 -28.24 22.06
CA ILE A 178 -1.03 -28.03 22.55
C ILE A 178 -1.03 -27.24 23.86
N GLY A 179 -1.90 -26.22 23.97
CA GLY A 179 -2.04 -25.45 25.19
C GLY A 179 -2.49 -26.30 26.38
N SER A 180 -3.44 -27.21 26.15
CA SER A 180 -3.96 -28.09 27.21
C SER A 180 -2.98 -29.18 27.61
N ILE A 181 -2.29 -29.80 26.64
CA ILE A 181 -1.22 -30.78 26.89
C ILE A 181 -0.12 -30.15 27.75
N SER A 182 0.40 -29.00 27.32
CA SER A 182 1.50 -28.31 28.00
C SER A 182 1.14 -27.88 29.41
N GLN A 183 -0.06 -27.32 29.60
CA GLN A 183 -0.52 -26.87 30.91
C GLN A 183 -0.74 -28.02 31.89
N LEU A 184 -1.44 -29.10 31.47
CA LEU A 184 -1.78 -30.20 32.37
C LEU A 184 -0.56 -31.06 32.70
N LEU A 185 0.30 -31.37 31.72
CA LEU A 185 1.56 -32.06 32.00
C LEU A 185 2.48 -31.23 32.90
N GLY A 186 2.64 -29.94 32.58
CA GLY A 186 3.48 -29.04 33.37
C GLY A 186 3.00 -28.93 34.82
N PHE A 187 1.68 -28.86 35.03
CA PHE A 187 1.10 -28.86 36.37
C PHE A 187 1.34 -30.19 37.09
N ASP A 188 0.99 -31.32 36.46
CA ASP A 188 0.99 -32.61 37.15
C ASP A 188 2.39 -33.12 37.47
N TYR A 189 3.33 -33.04 36.53
CA TYR A 189 4.71 -33.47 36.77
C TYR A 189 5.39 -32.59 37.81
N SER A 190 5.19 -31.26 37.73
CA SER A 190 5.71 -30.34 38.75
C SER A 190 5.13 -30.64 40.13
N LYS A 191 3.82 -30.92 40.19
CA LYS A 191 3.15 -31.30 41.44
C LYS A 191 3.71 -32.60 42.01
N GLN A 192 3.89 -33.62 41.18
CA GLN A 192 4.49 -34.89 41.63
C GLN A 192 5.93 -34.71 42.11
N MET A 193 6.73 -33.91 41.41
CA MET A 193 8.10 -33.62 41.83
C MET A 193 8.14 -32.84 43.15
N LEU A 194 7.30 -31.82 43.32
CA LEU A 194 7.23 -31.05 44.56
C LEU A 194 6.77 -31.90 45.73
N LEU A 195 5.78 -32.78 45.55
CA LEU A 195 5.26 -33.67 46.59
C LEU A 195 6.26 -34.76 47.06
N LYS A 196 7.34 -35.01 46.30
CA LYS A 196 8.44 -35.88 46.75
C LYS A 196 9.25 -35.25 47.89
N TYR A 197 9.28 -33.92 47.97
CA TYR A 197 9.92 -33.20 49.06
C TYR A 197 8.95 -33.02 50.24
N GLU A 198 9.38 -33.40 51.45
CA GLU A 198 8.51 -33.43 52.64
C GLU A 198 7.88 -32.05 52.96
N TYR A 199 8.61 -30.97 52.73
CA TYR A 199 8.14 -29.59 52.96
C TYR A 199 6.86 -29.20 52.20
N PHE A 200 6.62 -29.80 51.04
CA PHE A 200 5.49 -29.44 50.16
C PHE A 200 4.26 -30.35 50.34
N LYS A 201 4.35 -31.41 51.16
CA LYS A 201 3.22 -32.34 51.41
C LYS A 201 2.08 -31.67 52.19
N ASP A 202 2.40 -30.82 53.15
CA ASP A 202 1.41 -30.18 54.03
C ASP A 202 0.87 -28.85 53.48
N LYS A 203 1.58 -28.23 52.51
CA LYS A 203 1.22 -26.91 51.93
C LYS A 203 0.51 -27.03 50.58
N LYS A 204 -0.67 -27.65 50.56
CA LYS A 204 -1.44 -27.97 49.32
C LYS A 204 -1.66 -26.77 48.37
N ILE A 205 -1.93 -25.58 48.91
CA ILE A 205 -2.15 -24.35 48.12
C ILE A 205 -0.84 -23.89 47.45
N LEU A 206 0.26 -23.85 48.20
CA LEU A 206 1.56 -23.43 47.70
C LEU A 206 2.06 -24.38 46.60
N THR A 207 1.90 -25.69 46.83
CA THR A 207 2.27 -26.73 45.85
C THR A 207 1.45 -26.60 44.56
N ALA A 208 0.15 -26.35 44.66
CA ALA A 208 -0.70 -26.13 43.49
C ALA A 208 -0.32 -24.82 42.74
N PHE A 209 0.01 -23.75 43.47
CA PHE A 209 0.43 -22.48 42.89
C PHE A 209 1.74 -22.61 42.10
N LEU A 210 2.80 -23.16 42.70
CA LEU A 210 4.09 -23.34 42.03
C LEU A 210 4.00 -24.26 40.81
N SER A 211 3.25 -25.36 40.94
CA SER A 211 3.00 -26.27 39.82
C SER A 211 2.26 -25.58 38.66
N SER A 212 1.30 -24.71 39.00
CA SER A 212 0.57 -23.91 38.00
C SER A 212 1.45 -22.87 37.32
N MET A 213 2.44 -22.30 38.01
CA MET A 213 3.41 -21.38 37.40
C MET A 213 4.27 -22.09 36.35
N VAL A 214 4.78 -23.29 36.66
CA VAL A 214 5.56 -24.09 35.70
C VAL A 214 4.71 -24.46 34.47
N GLY A 215 3.48 -24.94 34.70
CA GLY A 215 2.51 -25.16 33.62
C GLY A 215 2.22 -23.89 32.81
N GLY A 216 2.15 -22.73 33.48
CA GLY A 216 1.95 -21.40 32.89
C GLY A 216 3.10 -20.93 31.98
N VAL A 217 4.35 -21.23 32.35
CA VAL A 217 5.52 -20.98 31.49
C VAL A 217 5.50 -21.92 30.29
N GLY A 218 5.25 -23.21 30.52
CA GLY A 218 5.15 -24.21 29.47
C GLY A 218 4.13 -23.85 28.41
N ILE A 219 2.89 -23.51 28.81
CA ILE A 219 1.85 -23.10 27.87
C ILE A 219 2.22 -21.83 27.11
N SER A 220 2.87 -20.86 27.77
CA SER A 220 3.26 -19.59 27.12
C SER A 220 4.26 -19.83 25.99
N ILE A 221 5.22 -20.74 26.17
CA ILE A 221 6.21 -21.05 25.13
C ILE A 221 5.57 -21.84 23.98
N THR A 222 4.82 -22.90 24.30
CA THR A 222 4.33 -23.83 23.27
C THR A 222 3.12 -23.31 22.50
N MET A 223 2.28 -22.48 23.13
CA MET A 223 1.02 -22.02 22.55
C MET A 223 1.17 -20.74 21.71
N THR A 224 2.16 -19.89 22.00
CA THR A 224 2.32 -18.57 21.36
C THR A 224 2.31 -18.55 19.82
N PRO A 225 3.00 -19.46 19.09
CA PRO A 225 2.96 -19.43 17.62
C PRO A 225 1.56 -19.70 17.06
N PHE A 226 0.87 -20.71 17.62
CA PHE A 226 -0.50 -21.05 17.20
C PHE A 226 -1.49 -19.95 17.57
N ASP A 227 -1.30 -19.33 18.74
CA ASP A 227 -2.14 -18.25 19.23
C ASP A 227 -2.00 -16.97 18.35
N LEU A 228 -0.79 -16.67 17.85
CA LEU A 228 -0.57 -15.59 16.89
C LEU A 228 -1.27 -15.86 15.55
N ILE A 229 -1.09 -17.06 14.98
CA ILE A 229 -1.71 -17.48 13.72
C ILE A 229 -3.23 -17.40 13.82
N MET A 230 -3.78 -18.01 14.87
CA MET A 230 -5.21 -18.02 15.16
C MET A 230 -5.78 -16.62 15.34
N THR A 231 -5.12 -15.74 16.12
CA THR A 231 -5.61 -14.37 16.36
C THR A 231 -5.64 -13.54 15.08
N ARG A 232 -4.62 -13.66 14.22
CA ARG A 232 -4.63 -13.03 12.89
C ARG A 232 -5.75 -13.56 12.02
N LEU A 233 -5.92 -14.89 11.95
CA LEU A 233 -6.97 -15.52 11.15
C LEU A 233 -8.38 -15.12 11.58
N TYR A 234 -8.66 -15.10 12.88
CA TYR A 234 -9.96 -14.63 13.39
C TYR A 234 -10.17 -13.14 13.11
N ASN A 235 -9.11 -12.32 13.11
CA ASN A 235 -9.23 -10.89 12.85
C ASN A 235 -9.34 -10.53 11.36
N GLN A 236 -9.18 -11.49 10.45
CA GLN A 236 -9.19 -11.19 9.01
C GLN A 236 -10.51 -10.56 8.56
N PRO A 237 -10.45 -9.58 7.62
CA PRO A 237 -11.65 -9.11 6.96
C PRO A 237 -12.40 -10.28 6.33
N HIS A 238 -13.73 -10.19 6.30
CA HIS A 238 -14.48 -10.89 5.28
C HIS A 238 -14.15 -10.23 3.94
N ASN A 239 -13.10 -10.72 3.29
CA ASN A 239 -12.86 -10.36 1.91
C ASN A 239 -13.75 -11.23 1.03
N GLY A 240 -14.91 -10.67 0.67
CA GLY A 240 -15.28 -10.69 -0.74
C GLY A 240 -14.13 -10.00 -1.48
N GLY A 241 -13.33 -10.73 -2.26
CA GLY A 241 -13.82 -11.48 -3.38
C GLY A 241 -13.94 -10.47 -4.52
N GLY A 242 -12.92 -10.35 -5.38
CA GLY A 242 -13.03 -9.62 -6.65
C GLY A 242 -13.98 -10.32 -7.64
N PHE A 243 -15.22 -10.57 -7.20
CA PHE A 243 -16.34 -11.25 -7.84
C PHE A 243 -15.96 -12.47 -8.69
N ASP A 244 -15.93 -12.34 -10.01
CA ASP A 244 -16.01 -13.48 -10.94
C ASP A 244 -14.80 -14.42 -10.87
N HIS A 245 -13.59 -13.87 -10.90
CA HIS A 245 -12.36 -14.66 -10.82
C HIS A 245 -12.25 -15.49 -9.53
N GLN A 246 -12.94 -15.07 -8.46
CA GLN A 246 -12.87 -15.75 -7.17
C GLN A 246 -13.75 -16.98 -7.15
N PHE A 247 -14.89 -16.97 -7.86
CA PHE A 247 -15.72 -18.16 -8.03
C PHE A 247 -14.98 -19.21 -8.85
N ILE A 248 -14.34 -18.78 -9.94
CA ILE A 248 -13.50 -19.66 -10.77
C ILE A 248 -12.33 -20.21 -9.96
N PHE A 249 -11.62 -19.33 -9.26
CA PHE A 249 -10.50 -19.72 -8.40
C PHE A 249 -10.92 -20.71 -7.31
N LYS A 250 -12.04 -20.45 -6.62
CA LYS A 250 -12.62 -21.37 -5.63
C LYS A 250 -13.00 -22.72 -6.25
N TYR A 251 -13.58 -22.70 -7.45
CA TYR A 251 -13.93 -23.94 -8.16
C TYR A 251 -12.68 -24.75 -8.48
N ILE A 252 -11.65 -24.13 -9.04
CA ILE A 252 -10.36 -24.78 -9.35
C ILE A 252 -9.78 -25.41 -8.08
N LEU A 253 -9.69 -24.66 -6.99
CA LEU A 253 -9.13 -25.18 -5.74
C LEU A 253 -9.95 -26.29 -5.08
N SER A 254 -11.27 -26.29 -5.24
CA SER A 254 -12.17 -27.23 -4.52
C SER A 254 -12.60 -28.44 -5.34
N LYS A 255 -12.46 -28.38 -6.67
CA LYS A 255 -12.95 -29.41 -7.60
C LYS A 255 -11.88 -29.95 -8.53
N THR A 256 -10.67 -29.41 -8.50
CA THR A 256 -9.57 -29.84 -9.38
C THR A 256 -8.25 -29.88 -8.61
N ASP A 257 -7.28 -30.64 -9.13
CA ASP A 257 -5.91 -30.69 -8.61
C ASP A 257 -4.98 -29.66 -9.28
N ILE A 258 -5.55 -28.75 -10.08
CA ILE A 258 -4.77 -27.76 -10.83
C ILE A 258 -4.39 -26.62 -9.89
N THR A 259 -3.10 -26.29 -9.85
CA THR A 259 -2.57 -25.16 -9.07
C THR A 259 -2.37 -23.97 -10.00
N PRO A 260 -3.20 -22.90 -9.90
CA PRO A 260 -3.08 -21.76 -10.80
C PRO A 260 -1.98 -20.77 -10.36
N ASP A 261 -1.36 -20.10 -11.32
CA ASP A 261 -0.44 -18.99 -11.06
C ASP A 261 -1.23 -17.70 -10.83
N LEU A 262 -0.95 -17.00 -9.73
CA LEU A 262 -1.73 -15.84 -9.30
C LEU A 262 -0.91 -14.55 -9.29
N ILE A 263 -1.47 -13.49 -9.86
CA ILE A 263 -1.04 -12.12 -9.62
C ILE A 263 -2.12 -11.41 -8.80
N MET A 264 -1.79 -11.05 -7.56
CA MET A 264 -2.74 -10.44 -6.61
C MET A 264 -2.32 -9.04 -6.18
N ARG A 265 -3.31 -8.17 -5.90
CA ARG A 265 -3.12 -6.91 -5.18
C ARG A 265 -3.98 -6.94 -3.92
N GLY A 266 -3.34 -7.21 -2.78
CA GLY A 266 -4.08 -7.58 -1.57
C GLY A 266 -4.88 -8.84 -1.86
N THR A 267 -6.20 -8.78 -1.70
CA THR A 267 -7.12 -9.91 -1.97
C THR A 267 -7.74 -9.90 -3.36
N LYS A 268 -7.46 -8.89 -4.19
CA LYS A 268 -7.97 -8.82 -5.55
C LYS A 268 -7.07 -9.63 -6.50
N LEU A 269 -7.67 -10.54 -7.27
CA LEU A 269 -7.02 -11.28 -8.35
C LEU A 269 -6.90 -10.38 -9.57
N ILE A 270 -5.68 -9.98 -9.95
CA ILE A 270 -5.41 -9.20 -11.16
C ILE A 270 -5.39 -10.13 -12.39
N SER A 271 -4.71 -11.26 -12.25
CA SER A 271 -4.59 -12.28 -13.28
C SER A 271 -4.42 -13.65 -12.62
N MET A 272 -4.97 -14.67 -13.28
CA MET A 272 -4.88 -16.07 -12.89
C MET A 272 -4.58 -16.90 -14.13
N THR A 273 -3.46 -17.62 -14.14
CA THR A 273 -3.08 -18.50 -15.26
C THR A 273 -3.32 -19.95 -14.86
N VAL A 274 -4.00 -20.69 -15.73
CA VAL A 274 -4.34 -22.11 -15.57
C VAL A 274 -3.89 -22.84 -16.84
N GLY A 275 -2.71 -23.45 -16.80
CA GLY A 275 -2.09 -24.02 -18.00
C GLY A 275 -1.91 -22.95 -19.09
N ASN A 276 -2.59 -23.12 -20.23
CA ASN A 276 -2.53 -22.18 -21.36
C ASN A 276 -3.62 -21.10 -21.34
N ILE A 277 -4.48 -21.07 -20.32
CA ILE A 277 -5.58 -20.11 -20.19
C ILE A 277 -5.19 -19.03 -19.19
N ASN A 278 -5.29 -17.76 -19.59
CA ASN A 278 -5.05 -16.63 -18.71
C ASN A 278 -6.35 -15.84 -18.48
N PHE A 279 -6.80 -15.79 -17.24
CA PHE A 279 -7.92 -14.95 -16.80
C PHE A 279 -7.37 -13.57 -16.44
N ILE A 280 -7.85 -12.54 -17.12
CA ILE A 280 -7.38 -11.15 -16.96
C ILE A 280 -8.57 -10.26 -16.67
N ASP A 281 -8.43 -9.38 -15.68
CA ASP A 281 -9.50 -8.45 -15.31
C ASP A 281 -9.53 -7.26 -16.29
N SER A 282 -10.64 -7.13 -17.02
CA SER A 282 -10.88 -6.11 -18.04
C SER A 282 -10.89 -4.69 -17.48
N LEU A 283 -11.16 -4.49 -16.17
CA LEU A 283 -11.05 -3.18 -15.51
C LEU A 283 -9.61 -2.66 -15.46
N ASN A 284 -8.60 -3.52 -15.60
CA ASN A 284 -7.21 -3.10 -15.75
C ASN A 284 -6.91 -2.47 -17.13
N TYR A 285 -7.86 -2.57 -18.07
CA TYR A 285 -7.79 -1.95 -19.40
C TYR A 285 -8.81 -0.82 -19.55
N PHE A 286 -10.02 -1.04 -19.03
CA PHE A 286 -11.12 -0.09 -19.11
C PHE A 286 -11.52 0.35 -17.69
N PRO A 287 -10.94 1.45 -17.16
CA PRO A 287 -11.31 1.98 -15.84
C PRO A 287 -12.65 2.73 -15.89
N MET A 288 -13.68 2.11 -16.46
CA MET A 288 -15.02 2.67 -16.63
C MET A 288 -16.09 1.58 -16.50
N ALA A 289 -17.33 2.00 -16.24
CA ALA A 289 -18.45 1.08 -16.14
C ALA A 289 -18.76 0.44 -17.52
N LEU A 290 -19.27 -0.80 -17.50
CA LEU A 290 -19.65 -1.54 -18.70
C LEU A 290 -20.65 -0.77 -19.59
N SER A 291 -21.59 -0.05 -18.98
CA SER A 291 -22.57 0.79 -19.69
C SER A 291 -21.95 1.93 -20.52
N LYS A 292 -20.71 2.31 -20.23
CA LYS A 292 -19.99 3.35 -20.99
C LYS A 292 -19.20 2.79 -22.16
N LEU A 293 -18.92 1.48 -22.21
CA LEU A 293 -18.12 0.88 -23.29
C LEU A 293 -18.76 1.00 -24.67
N PRO A 294 -20.09 0.78 -24.85
CA PRO A 294 -20.71 0.95 -26.15
C PRO A 294 -20.46 2.32 -26.75
N LYS A 295 -20.76 3.38 -25.98
CA LYS A 295 -20.49 4.76 -26.39
C LYS A 295 -19.00 5.02 -26.59
N ALA A 296 -18.14 4.47 -25.74
CA ALA A 296 -16.70 4.64 -25.84
C ALA A 296 -16.10 4.00 -27.10
N PHE A 297 -16.71 2.96 -27.67
CA PHE A 297 -16.22 2.27 -28.88
C PHE A 297 -17.12 2.45 -30.10
N GLY A 298 -18.17 3.28 -30.01
CA GLY A 298 -19.04 3.64 -31.13
C GLY A 298 -20.10 2.59 -31.47
N PHE A 299 -20.48 1.73 -30.53
CA PHE A 299 -21.58 0.78 -30.70
C PHE A 299 -22.91 1.47 -30.39
N SER A 300 -23.83 1.55 -31.36
CA SER A 300 -25.14 2.20 -31.22
C SER A 300 -26.25 1.20 -30.88
N GLU A 301 -26.14 -0.04 -31.37
CA GLU A 301 -27.06 -1.15 -31.09
C GLU A 301 -26.90 -1.77 -29.70
N LEU A 302 -25.73 -1.61 -29.08
CA LEU A 302 -25.44 -2.21 -27.77
C LEU A 302 -25.75 -1.22 -26.64
N LYS A 303 -26.75 -1.53 -25.82
CA LYS A 303 -27.06 -0.78 -24.60
C LYS A 303 -27.22 -1.73 -23.42
N LYS A 304 -26.62 -1.35 -22.30
CA LYS A 304 -26.83 -2.07 -21.04
C LYS A 304 -28.25 -1.81 -20.54
N GLY A 305 -29.01 -2.89 -20.33
CA GLY A 305 -30.36 -2.83 -19.76
C GLY A 305 -30.35 -2.63 -18.23
N TYR A 306 -31.55 -2.53 -17.66
CA TYR A 306 -31.76 -2.45 -16.21
C TYR A 306 -32.25 -3.81 -15.68
N PHE A 307 -31.69 -4.28 -14.56
CA PHE A 307 -32.06 -5.57 -13.97
C PHE A 307 -32.30 -5.43 -12.46
N PRO A 308 -33.33 -6.09 -11.89
CA PRO A 308 -33.66 -5.98 -10.48
C PRO A 308 -32.73 -6.86 -9.63
N HIS A 309 -31.49 -6.42 -9.41
CA HIS A 309 -30.43 -7.19 -8.75
C HIS A 309 -30.84 -7.72 -7.37
N ARG A 310 -31.63 -6.96 -6.60
CA ARG A 310 -32.10 -7.40 -5.27
C ARG A 310 -33.25 -8.39 -5.33
N PHE A 311 -33.88 -8.54 -6.49
CA PHE A 311 -34.98 -9.48 -6.69
C PHE A 311 -34.49 -10.90 -6.98
N ASN A 312 -33.20 -11.05 -7.35
CA ASN A 312 -32.54 -12.33 -7.56
C ASN A 312 -32.40 -13.12 -6.25
N THR A 313 -33.45 -13.86 -5.90
CA THR A 313 -33.52 -14.73 -4.73
C THR A 313 -33.98 -16.12 -5.14
N VAL A 314 -33.77 -17.13 -4.29
CA VAL A 314 -34.24 -18.50 -4.57
C VAL A 314 -35.76 -18.55 -4.76
N ALA A 315 -36.51 -17.71 -4.03
CA ALA A 315 -37.96 -17.66 -4.12
C ALA A 315 -38.47 -17.09 -5.45
N HIS A 316 -37.70 -16.22 -6.11
CA HIS A 316 -38.12 -15.52 -7.32
C HIS A 316 -37.52 -16.10 -8.61
N GLN A 317 -36.74 -17.19 -8.54
CA GLN A 317 -36.12 -17.77 -9.73
C GLN A 317 -37.14 -18.14 -10.81
N ASN A 318 -38.33 -18.63 -10.43
CA ASN A 318 -39.38 -19.02 -11.37
C ASN A 318 -40.50 -17.97 -11.47
N TYR A 319 -40.23 -16.72 -11.07
CA TYR A 319 -41.24 -15.66 -11.09
C TYR A 319 -41.58 -15.25 -12.51
N VAL A 320 -42.88 -15.30 -12.83
CA VAL A 320 -43.47 -14.74 -14.05
C VAL A 320 -44.66 -13.91 -13.62
N GLY A 321 -44.62 -12.60 -13.87
CA GLY A 321 -45.67 -11.69 -13.40
C GLY A 321 -45.39 -10.22 -13.73
N PRO A 322 -46.06 -9.27 -13.06
CA PRO A 322 -45.79 -7.85 -13.23
C PRO A 322 -44.34 -7.47 -12.91
N MET A 323 -43.91 -6.30 -13.37
CA MET A 323 -42.59 -5.73 -13.08
C MET A 323 -42.27 -5.75 -11.57
N PRO A 324 -41.09 -6.24 -11.14
CA PRO A 324 -40.65 -6.17 -9.76
C PRO A 324 -40.62 -4.71 -9.27
N PRO A 325 -40.96 -4.42 -8.00
CA PRO A 325 -40.92 -3.05 -7.48
C PRO A 325 -39.58 -2.33 -7.74
N LEU A 326 -39.63 -1.02 -8.01
CA LEU A 326 -38.46 -0.21 -8.37
C LEU A 326 -37.31 -0.28 -7.35
N GLU A 327 -37.62 -0.49 -6.06
CA GLU A 327 -36.63 -0.68 -4.99
C GLU A 327 -35.66 -1.85 -5.25
N TYR A 328 -36.08 -2.87 -6.01
CA TYR A 328 -35.24 -4.01 -6.33
C TYR A 328 -34.18 -3.72 -7.40
N TYR A 329 -34.34 -2.61 -8.14
CA TYR A 329 -33.38 -2.09 -9.10
C TYR A 329 -32.32 -1.17 -8.47
N ASP A 330 -32.43 -0.91 -7.15
CA ASP A 330 -31.47 -0.14 -6.36
C ASP A 330 -31.18 1.29 -6.88
N PRO A 331 -32.23 2.12 -7.09
CA PRO A 331 -32.07 3.47 -7.64
C PRO A 331 -31.24 4.40 -6.74
N ASP A 332 -31.13 4.12 -5.44
CA ASP A 332 -30.39 4.94 -4.48
C ASP A 332 -28.86 4.76 -4.60
N ASN A 333 -28.40 3.67 -5.19
CA ASN A 333 -26.97 3.43 -5.44
C ASN A 333 -26.51 3.92 -6.83
N VAL A 334 -27.42 4.45 -7.65
CA VAL A 334 -27.08 5.05 -8.94
C VAL A 334 -26.51 6.45 -8.70
N LYS A 335 -25.20 6.62 -8.95
CA LYS A 335 -24.48 7.88 -8.68
C LYS A 335 -24.79 9.04 -9.63
N ASP A 336 -25.33 8.74 -10.80
CA ASP A 336 -25.59 9.71 -11.87
C ASP A 336 -27.09 10.02 -11.90
N GLU A 337 -27.45 11.25 -11.56
CA GLU A 337 -28.85 11.69 -11.47
C GLU A 337 -29.60 11.48 -12.80
N LYS A 338 -28.94 11.71 -13.94
CA LYS A 338 -29.54 11.48 -15.27
C LYS A 338 -29.78 9.99 -15.52
N ALA A 339 -28.87 9.14 -15.06
CA ALA A 339 -29.04 7.69 -15.16
C ALA A 339 -30.17 7.18 -14.24
N LYS A 340 -30.34 7.81 -13.06
CA LYS A 340 -31.45 7.53 -12.13
C LYS A 340 -32.78 7.96 -12.74
N GLU A 341 -32.87 9.17 -13.30
CA GLU A 341 -34.04 9.65 -14.03
C GLU A 341 -34.39 8.72 -15.20
N ALA A 342 -33.40 8.28 -15.97
CA ALA A 342 -33.59 7.35 -17.08
C ALA A 342 -34.13 5.98 -16.61
N LEU A 343 -33.63 5.45 -15.48
CA LEU A 343 -34.14 4.21 -14.87
C LEU A 343 -35.61 4.37 -14.43
N VAL A 344 -35.95 5.46 -13.74
CA VAL A 344 -37.31 5.72 -13.27
C VAL A 344 -38.26 5.85 -14.44
N LYS A 345 -37.86 6.58 -15.49
CA LYS A 345 -38.65 6.74 -16.71
C LYS A 345 -38.86 5.40 -17.42
N TRP A 346 -37.80 4.63 -17.63
CA TRP A 346 -37.89 3.30 -18.24
C TRP A 346 -38.81 2.36 -17.45
N TYR A 347 -38.72 2.39 -16.12
CA TYR A 347 -39.57 1.58 -15.24
C TYR A 347 -41.05 1.96 -15.38
N ALA A 348 -41.35 3.27 -15.35
CA ALA A 348 -42.71 3.77 -15.52
C ALA A 348 -43.30 3.36 -16.87
N GLU A 349 -42.54 3.50 -17.96
CA GLU A 349 -42.94 3.07 -19.31
C GLU A 349 -43.25 1.55 -19.37
N LYS A 350 -42.45 0.72 -18.69
CA LYS A 350 -42.67 -0.74 -18.64
C LYS A 350 -43.88 -1.14 -17.83
N VAL A 351 -44.14 -0.46 -16.71
CA VAL A 351 -45.35 -0.66 -15.91
C VAL A 351 -46.59 -0.24 -16.68
N GLU A 352 -46.55 0.91 -17.38
CA GLU A 352 -47.66 1.40 -18.20
C GLU A 352 -47.97 0.44 -19.37
N GLN A 353 -46.95 -0.20 -19.94
CA GLN A 353 -47.10 -1.22 -20.99
C GLN A 353 -47.63 -2.57 -20.48
N ASN A 354 -47.94 -2.73 -19.19
CA ASN A 354 -48.28 -4.01 -18.55
C ASN A 354 -47.28 -5.12 -18.90
N TYR A 355 -45.98 -4.78 -18.92
CA TYR A 355 -44.93 -5.73 -19.29
C TYR A 355 -44.89 -6.91 -18.31
N VAL A 356 -44.95 -8.13 -18.86
CA VAL A 356 -44.80 -9.38 -18.08
C VAL A 356 -43.31 -9.67 -17.93
N PHE A 357 -42.83 -9.56 -16.69
CA PHE A 357 -41.47 -9.88 -16.30
C PHE A 357 -41.34 -11.39 -16.05
N ASP A 358 -40.53 -12.05 -16.87
CA ASP A 358 -40.11 -13.45 -16.70
C ASP A 358 -38.66 -13.47 -16.19
N PHE A 359 -38.47 -13.87 -14.94
CA PHE A 359 -37.16 -13.82 -14.30
C PHE A 359 -36.10 -14.64 -15.04
N GLN A 360 -36.42 -15.85 -15.50
CA GLN A 360 -35.46 -16.74 -16.17
C GLN A 360 -35.03 -16.19 -17.53
N LYS A 361 -35.97 -15.62 -18.27
CA LYS A 361 -35.66 -14.98 -19.55
C LYS A 361 -34.82 -13.72 -19.34
N GLU A 362 -35.27 -12.83 -18.46
CA GLU A 362 -34.63 -11.52 -18.24
C GLU A 362 -33.20 -11.65 -17.68
N ILE A 363 -32.94 -12.61 -16.79
CA ILE A 363 -31.58 -12.81 -16.27
C ILE A 363 -30.64 -13.33 -17.35
N VAL A 364 -31.10 -14.23 -18.22
CA VAL A 364 -30.31 -14.76 -19.34
C VAL A 364 -30.03 -13.65 -20.35
N ASP A 365 -31.05 -12.91 -20.78
CA ASP A 365 -30.92 -11.81 -21.74
C ASP A 365 -29.99 -10.71 -21.20
N TYR A 366 -30.10 -10.38 -19.90
CA TYR A 366 -29.22 -9.42 -19.24
C TYR A 366 -27.76 -9.90 -19.22
N CYS A 367 -27.51 -11.14 -18.81
CA CYS A 367 -26.17 -11.71 -18.76
C CYS A 367 -25.54 -11.82 -20.17
N ILE A 368 -26.29 -12.25 -21.18
CA ILE A 368 -25.83 -12.31 -22.57
C ILE A 368 -25.47 -10.92 -23.07
N SER A 369 -26.31 -9.91 -22.80
CA SER A 369 -26.03 -8.52 -23.17
C SER A 369 -24.74 -8.00 -22.54
N ASP A 370 -24.55 -8.20 -21.23
CA ASP A 370 -23.35 -7.76 -20.51
C ASP A 370 -22.07 -8.42 -21.08
N VAL A 371 -22.10 -9.73 -21.33
CA VAL A 371 -20.97 -10.47 -21.92
C VAL A 371 -20.69 -10.02 -23.35
N ASN A 372 -21.73 -9.83 -24.17
CA ASN A 372 -21.59 -9.37 -25.56
C ASN A 372 -21.02 -7.96 -25.63
N ILE A 373 -21.49 -7.03 -24.80
CA ILE A 373 -20.94 -5.67 -24.70
C ILE A 373 -19.46 -5.72 -24.39
N LEU A 374 -19.07 -6.50 -23.39
CA LEU A 374 -17.66 -6.61 -22.99
C LEU A 374 -16.81 -7.25 -24.09
N ALA A 375 -17.27 -8.38 -24.64
CA ALA A 375 -16.55 -9.12 -25.68
C ALA A 375 -16.31 -8.27 -26.93
N GLN A 376 -17.36 -7.61 -27.45
CA GLN A 376 -17.23 -6.75 -28.63
C GLN A 376 -16.32 -5.54 -28.36
N SER A 377 -16.43 -4.95 -27.16
CA SER A 377 -15.55 -3.84 -26.76
C SER A 377 -14.08 -4.28 -26.64
N CYS A 378 -13.82 -5.46 -26.06
CA CYS A 378 -12.49 -6.05 -25.98
C CYS A 378 -11.90 -6.33 -27.37
N LEU A 379 -12.67 -6.95 -28.28
CA LEU A 379 -12.23 -7.24 -29.65
C LEU A 379 -11.92 -5.95 -30.41
N LYS A 380 -12.85 -4.98 -30.38
CA LYS A 380 -12.63 -3.67 -31.02
C LYS A 380 -11.40 -2.97 -30.47
N PHE A 381 -11.24 -2.94 -29.14
CA PHE A 381 -10.06 -2.37 -28.51
C PHE A 381 -8.77 -3.07 -28.93
N ARG A 382 -8.76 -4.41 -28.93
CA ARG A 382 -7.61 -5.21 -29.38
C ARG A 382 -7.23 -4.88 -30.81
N ASP A 383 -8.20 -4.86 -31.72
CA ASP A 383 -7.96 -4.59 -33.13
C ASP A 383 -7.42 -3.18 -33.35
N LEU A 384 -7.98 -2.18 -32.66
CA LEU A 384 -7.49 -0.80 -32.71
C LEU A 384 -6.06 -0.71 -32.17
N VAL A 385 -5.74 -1.33 -31.04
CA VAL A 385 -4.38 -1.30 -30.47
C VAL A 385 -3.39 -2.00 -31.40
N ILE A 386 -3.71 -3.18 -31.93
CA ILE A 386 -2.82 -3.91 -32.84
C ILE A 386 -2.59 -3.09 -34.11
N LYS A 387 -3.65 -2.54 -34.70
CA LYS A 387 -3.57 -1.71 -35.90
C LYS A 387 -2.68 -0.48 -35.70
N GLU A 388 -2.87 0.23 -34.60
CA GLU A 388 -2.15 1.48 -34.35
C GLU A 388 -0.74 1.29 -33.77
N THR A 389 -0.46 0.14 -33.14
CA THR A 389 0.76 -0.02 -32.32
C THR A 389 1.53 -1.31 -32.51
N ASN A 390 1.02 -2.29 -33.27
CA ASN A 390 1.67 -3.60 -33.45
C ASN A 390 2.00 -4.32 -32.11
N VAL A 391 1.15 -4.12 -31.10
CA VAL A 391 1.23 -4.79 -29.80
C VAL A 391 -0.15 -5.38 -29.48
N CYS A 392 -0.22 -6.65 -29.09
CA CYS A 392 -1.47 -7.23 -28.64
C CYS A 392 -1.70 -6.94 -27.14
N PRO A 393 -2.70 -6.14 -26.73
CA PRO A 393 -2.82 -5.66 -25.36
C PRO A 393 -3.07 -6.77 -24.32
N PHE A 394 -3.76 -7.85 -24.70
CA PHE A 394 -4.17 -8.93 -23.79
C PHE A 394 -3.21 -10.13 -23.76
N MET A 395 -2.49 -10.39 -24.86
CA MET A 395 -1.55 -11.51 -24.93
C MET A 395 -0.17 -11.13 -24.42
N GLU A 396 0.21 -9.86 -24.57
CA GLU A 396 1.59 -9.41 -24.32
C GLU A 396 1.79 -8.68 -23.00
N ALA A 397 0.70 -8.38 -22.31
CA ALA A 397 0.65 -7.58 -21.09
C ALA A 397 -0.62 -7.93 -20.29
N THR A 398 -0.62 -7.62 -18.99
CA THR A 398 -1.74 -7.87 -18.07
C THR A 398 -2.53 -6.61 -17.68
N THR A 399 -2.03 -5.42 -18.01
CA THR A 399 -2.66 -4.13 -17.70
C THR A 399 -2.38 -3.12 -18.80
N ILE A 400 -3.25 -2.10 -18.91
CA ILE A 400 -3.06 -1.03 -19.90
C ILE A 400 -1.70 -0.34 -19.77
N ALA A 401 -1.25 -0.07 -18.55
CA ALA A 401 0.04 0.57 -18.31
C ALA A 401 1.22 -0.27 -18.83
N SER A 402 1.16 -1.59 -18.65
CA SER A 402 2.16 -2.51 -19.21
C SER A 402 2.10 -2.53 -20.74
N SER A 403 0.90 -2.55 -21.33
CA SER A 403 0.72 -2.49 -22.79
C SER A 403 1.30 -1.19 -23.37
N CYS A 404 0.98 -0.03 -22.79
CA CYS A 404 1.50 1.26 -23.25
C CYS A 404 3.03 1.36 -23.10
N ASN A 405 3.60 0.84 -22.01
CA ASN A 405 5.06 0.81 -21.84
C ASN A 405 5.73 -0.08 -22.90
N LYS A 406 5.11 -1.22 -23.25
CA LYS A 406 5.60 -2.11 -24.32
C LYS A 406 5.51 -1.45 -25.69
N VAL A 407 4.42 -0.72 -25.97
CA VAL A 407 4.28 0.11 -27.19
C VAL A 407 5.41 1.13 -27.28
N TYR A 408 5.68 1.86 -26.19
CA TYR A 408 6.80 2.81 -26.15
C TYR A 408 8.14 2.11 -26.46
N ARG A 409 8.44 1.02 -25.76
CA ARG A 409 9.70 0.28 -25.90
C ARG A 409 9.90 -0.34 -27.27
N ARG A 410 8.86 -0.89 -27.88
CA ARG A 410 8.93 -1.57 -29.19
C ARG A 410 9.06 -0.58 -30.34
N ASN A 411 8.31 0.52 -30.29
CA ASN A 411 8.11 1.36 -31.47
C ASN A 411 8.81 2.73 -31.39
N PHE A 412 9.20 3.20 -30.20
CA PHE A 412 9.66 4.59 -30.01
C PHE A 412 10.98 4.71 -29.26
N LEU A 413 11.29 3.80 -28.34
CA LEU A 413 12.54 3.84 -27.59
C LEU A 413 13.71 3.38 -28.47
N LYS A 414 14.67 4.29 -28.70
CA LYS A 414 15.92 3.94 -29.37
C LYS A 414 16.80 3.05 -28.46
N PRO A 415 17.56 2.10 -29.01
CA PRO A 415 18.53 1.31 -28.25
C PRO A 415 19.50 2.19 -27.46
N ASN A 416 19.98 1.70 -26.30
CA ASN A 416 21.01 2.35 -25.46
C ASN A 416 20.70 3.79 -25.00
N THR A 417 19.43 4.20 -24.98
CA THR A 417 19.05 5.59 -24.61
C THR A 417 18.82 5.76 -23.10
N ILE A 418 18.20 4.79 -22.42
CA ILE A 418 17.91 4.86 -20.98
C ILE A 418 18.87 3.93 -20.24
N GLY A 419 19.70 4.49 -19.35
CA GLY A 419 20.60 3.71 -18.51
C GLY A 419 19.84 2.86 -17.48
N ILE A 420 20.27 1.62 -17.28
CA ILE A 420 19.78 0.75 -16.21
C ILE A 420 20.49 1.14 -14.91
N ILE A 421 19.73 1.50 -13.88
CA ILE A 421 20.31 1.90 -12.60
C ILE A 421 20.88 0.64 -11.91
N PRO A 422 22.15 0.64 -11.48
CA PRO A 422 22.70 -0.49 -10.72
C PRO A 422 21.94 -0.66 -9.39
N LYS A 423 21.84 -1.90 -8.90
CA LYS A 423 21.04 -2.28 -7.73
C LYS A 423 21.30 -1.44 -6.46
N ARG A 424 22.53 -0.96 -6.26
CA ARG A 424 22.95 -0.16 -5.09
C ARG A 424 23.31 1.29 -5.46
N GLY A 425 22.85 1.75 -6.62
CA GLY A 425 23.21 3.07 -7.17
C GLY A 425 24.62 3.07 -7.77
N TYR A 426 25.14 4.27 -8.04
CA TYR A 426 26.40 4.43 -8.77
C TYR A 426 27.65 4.50 -7.87
N ARG A 427 27.51 4.91 -6.60
CA ARG A 427 28.63 5.03 -5.64
C ARG A 427 28.97 3.72 -4.94
N TRP A 428 27.96 2.90 -4.62
CA TRP A 428 28.15 1.55 -4.07
C TRP A 428 28.11 0.50 -5.17
N ARG A 429 28.93 0.67 -6.21
CA ARG A 429 29.11 -0.35 -7.26
C ARG A 429 29.66 -1.66 -6.67
N ASP A 430 30.36 -1.55 -5.53
CA ASP A 430 30.95 -2.66 -4.80
C ASP A 430 30.06 -3.16 -3.66
N ASN A 431 30.24 -4.41 -3.28
CA ASN A 431 29.28 -5.20 -2.51
C ASN A 431 29.26 -4.88 -1.00
N GLN A 432 29.78 -3.73 -0.57
CA GLN A 432 29.84 -3.38 0.84
C GLN A 432 28.49 -2.87 1.39
N SER A 433 28.08 -3.38 2.55
CA SER A 433 26.81 -2.99 3.21
C SER A 433 26.99 -1.79 4.14
N LYS A 434 25.91 -1.04 4.43
CA LYS A 434 25.95 0.03 5.45
C LYS A 434 26.50 -0.48 6.79
N VAL A 435 26.12 -1.71 7.16
CA VAL A 435 26.53 -2.36 8.41
C VAL A 435 28.03 -2.67 8.39
N ALA A 436 28.59 -3.04 7.23
CA ALA A 436 30.02 -3.21 7.07
C ALA A 436 30.78 -1.89 7.29
N ILE A 437 30.30 -0.79 6.70
CA ILE A 437 30.89 0.55 6.92
C ILE A 437 30.79 0.97 8.39
N GLN A 438 29.67 0.71 9.07
CA GLN A 438 29.54 0.97 10.51
C GLN A 438 30.60 0.23 11.32
N TRP A 439 30.88 -1.02 10.96
CA TRP A 439 31.92 -1.80 11.62
C TRP A 439 33.32 -1.24 11.33
N LEU A 440 33.65 -1.00 10.06
CA LEU A 440 34.98 -0.50 9.67
C LEU A 440 35.31 0.83 10.34
N VAL A 441 34.38 1.79 10.31
CA VAL A 441 34.55 3.10 10.95
C VAL A 441 34.66 2.99 12.47
N TRP A 442 33.99 2.00 13.08
CA TRP A 442 34.15 1.71 14.50
C TRP A 442 35.53 1.10 14.81
N GLU A 443 36.04 0.22 13.97
CA GLU A 443 37.40 -0.34 14.11
C GLU A 443 38.47 0.75 13.93
N GLU A 444 38.30 1.68 12.99
CA GLU A 444 39.18 2.86 12.86
C GLU A 444 39.24 3.65 14.17
N HIS A 445 38.08 3.92 14.76
CA HIS A 445 37.97 4.65 16.01
C HIS A 445 38.60 3.90 17.20
N GLN A 446 38.34 2.60 17.31
CA GLN A 446 38.83 1.77 18.42
C GLN A 446 40.34 1.55 18.36
N ARG A 447 40.90 1.39 17.15
CA ARG A 447 42.31 1.04 16.94
C ARG A 447 43.19 2.24 16.65
N GLY A 448 42.61 3.41 16.32
CA GLY A 448 43.35 4.60 15.93
C GLY A 448 44.12 4.41 14.61
N VAL A 449 43.60 3.59 13.70
CA VAL A 449 44.22 3.30 12.39
C VAL A 449 43.39 3.89 11.26
N ASN A 450 44.03 4.23 10.14
CA ASN A 450 43.35 4.64 8.93
C ASN A 450 43.08 3.42 8.03
N ILE A 451 41.82 3.05 7.89
CA ILE A 451 41.37 1.93 7.06
C ILE A 451 40.85 2.49 5.73
N HIS A 452 41.42 2.02 4.63
CA HIS A 452 40.92 2.24 3.28
C HIS A 452 39.76 1.27 3.01
N HIS A 453 38.57 1.79 2.69
CA HIS A 453 37.35 1.02 2.45
C HIS A 453 36.41 1.74 1.48
N ALA A 454 35.34 1.08 1.00
CA ALA A 454 34.49 1.60 -0.08
C ALA A 454 33.90 3.00 0.18
N ALA A 455 33.53 3.32 1.42
CA ALA A 455 32.99 4.65 1.75
C ALA A 455 33.96 5.82 1.50
N LYS A 456 35.27 5.56 1.42
CA LYS A 456 36.33 6.54 1.12
C LYS A 456 36.72 6.62 -0.37
N GLY A 457 36.07 5.86 -1.25
CA GLY A 457 36.26 5.96 -2.70
C GLY A 457 36.13 4.61 -3.40
N GLU A 458 36.97 3.65 -3.02
CA GLU A 458 36.99 2.30 -3.60
C GLU A 458 37.52 1.26 -2.60
N GLU A 459 37.15 -0.01 -2.78
CA GLU A 459 37.74 -1.13 -2.05
C GLU A 459 39.13 -1.45 -2.60
N VAL A 460 40.07 -1.70 -1.71
CA VAL A 460 41.46 -1.99 -2.07
C VAL A 460 41.59 -3.42 -2.59
N ARG A 461 42.45 -3.63 -3.59
CA ARG A 461 42.88 -4.97 -4.01
C ARG A 461 44.19 -5.32 -3.35
N VAL A 462 44.16 -6.31 -2.47
CA VAL A 462 45.34 -6.86 -1.79
C VAL A 462 45.62 -8.24 -2.36
N ALA A 463 46.84 -8.45 -2.87
CA ALA A 463 47.27 -9.71 -3.48
C ALA A 463 46.33 -10.27 -4.58
N GLY A 464 45.74 -9.38 -5.38
CA GLY A 464 44.83 -9.71 -6.48
C GLY A 464 43.39 -9.99 -6.06
N VAL A 465 43.06 -9.93 -4.77
CA VAL A 465 41.71 -10.14 -4.22
C VAL A 465 41.18 -8.82 -3.66
N LYS A 466 39.89 -8.58 -3.81
CA LYS A 466 39.21 -7.40 -3.27
C LYS A 466 38.86 -7.61 -1.79
N VAL A 467 39.16 -6.64 -0.94
CA VAL A 467 38.95 -6.73 0.51
C VAL A 467 38.05 -5.60 1.02
N ASP A 468 37.30 -5.85 2.10
CA ASP A 468 36.37 -4.87 2.66
C ASP A 468 37.08 -3.64 3.26
N GLY A 469 38.20 -3.85 3.94
CA GLY A 469 39.04 -2.78 4.48
C GLY A 469 40.52 -3.17 4.51
N TYR A 470 41.41 -2.21 4.28
CA TYR A 470 42.85 -2.42 4.35
C TYR A 470 43.56 -1.25 5.03
N CYS A 471 44.47 -1.56 5.95
CA CYS A 471 45.37 -0.59 6.55
C CYS A 471 46.81 -0.91 6.10
N GLU A 472 47.39 -0.03 5.29
CA GLU A 472 48.72 -0.23 4.71
C GLU A 472 49.82 -0.20 5.78
N ASP A 473 49.72 0.74 6.73
CA ASP A 473 50.72 0.96 7.79
C ASP A 473 50.91 -0.28 8.69
N THR A 474 49.82 -1.00 8.95
CA THR A 474 49.81 -2.15 9.86
C THR A 474 49.73 -3.49 9.14
N LYS A 475 49.60 -3.49 7.80
CA LYS A 475 49.31 -4.68 6.97
C LYS A 475 48.10 -5.48 7.48
N GLN A 476 47.11 -4.80 8.05
CA GLN A 476 45.85 -5.40 8.52
C GLN A 476 44.81 -5.38 7.42
N VAL A 477 44.13 -6.51 7.23
CA VAL A 477 42.98 -6.66 6.32
C VAL A 477 41.74 -6.86 7.18
N PHE A 478 40.69 -6.09 6.92
CA PHE A 478 39.40 -6.16 7.61
C PHE A 478 38.37 -6.77 6.65
N GLU A 479 37.76 -7.89 7.03
CA GLU A 479 36.76 -8.61 6.23
C GLU A 479 35.42 -8.67 6.97
N PHE A 480 34.37 -8.14 6.34
CA PHE A 480 33.02 -8.11 6.90
C PHE A 480 32.16 -9.19 6.24
N GLU A 481 31.91 -10.24 6.99
CA GLU A 481 31.23 -11.43 6.50
C GLU A 481 29.70 -11.26 6.57
N GLY A 482 29.13 -10.64 5.53
CA GLY A 482 27.70 -10.59 5.26
C GLY A 482 27.06 -11.99 5.30
N CYS A 483 26.09 -12.22 6.19
CA CYS A 483 25.67 -13.58 6.53
C CYS A 483 25.12 -14.37 5.34
N TYR A 484 24.36 -13.72 4.46
CA TYR A 484 23.80 -14.38 3.26
C TYR A 484 24.85 -14.54 2.15
N TYR A 485 25.72 -13.54 1.98
CA TYR A 485 26.72 -13.51 0.91
C TYR A 485 27.90 -14.44 1.15
N HIS A 486 28.19 -14.75 2.42
CA HIS A 486 29.31 -15.60 2.84
C HIS A 486 28.85 -16.89 3.52
N GLY A 487 27.55 -17.22 3.45
CA GLY A 487 27.05 -18.54 3.87
C GLY A 487 27.10 -18.82 5.37
N CYS A 488 26.73 -17.86 6.23
CA CYS A 488 26.88 -17.97 7.69
C CYS A 488 26.20 -19.23 8.28
N PRO A 489 26.96 -20.13 8.95
CA PRO A 489 26.41 -21.36 9.55
C PRO A 489 25.46 -21.10 10.73
N ARG A 490 25.58 -19.94 11.39
CA ARG A 490 24.78 -19.60 12.58
C ARG A 490 23.39 -19.07 12.22
N CYS A 491 23.31 -18.29 11.13
CA CYS A 491 22.06 -17.69 10.65
C CYS A 491 21.27 -18.63 9.75
N PHE A 492 21.96 -19.50 9.02
CA PHE A 492 21.38 -20.43 8.07
C PHE A 492 21.78 -21.85 8.45
N THR A 493 20.97 -22.49 9.29
CA THR A 493 21.28 -23.81 9.86
C THR A 493 20.75 -24.99 9.04
N TYR A 494 19.79 -24.74 8.14
CA TYR A 494 19.12 -25.78 7.36
C TYR A 494 19.33 -25.56 5.85
N GLN A 495 19.33 -26.66 5.08
CA GLN A 495 19.32 -26.64 3.60
C GLN A 495 20.48 -25.88 2.94
N ARG A 496 21.65 -25.83 3.57
CA ARG A 496 22.82 -25.06 3.09
C ARG A 496 23.42 -25.55 1.77
N ASP A 497 23.20 -26.81 1.40
CA ASP A 497 23.61 -27.40 0.12
C ASP A 497 22.62 -27.14 -1.03
N THR A 498 21.53 -26.43 -0.76
CA THR A 498 20.54 -26.12 -1.80
C THR A 498 21.12 -25.07 -2.75
N PRO A 499 21.04 -25.30 -4.08
CA PRO A 499 21.41 -24.30 -5.08
C PRO A 499 20.74 -22.95 -4.83
N LEU A 500 21.53 -21.88 -4.89
CA LEU A 500 21.02 -20.52 -4.70
C LEU A 500 20.24 -20.08 -5.94
N HIS A 501 19.17 -19.31 -5.72
CA HIS A 501 18.31 -18.83 -6.80
C HIS A 501 19.05 -18.01 -7.88
N LYS A 502 20.05 -17.21 -7.47
CA LYS A 502 20.79 -16.33 -8.38
C LYS A 502 21.84 -17.06 -9.21
N ASP A 503 22.51 -18.02 -8.58
CA ASP A 503 23.52 -18.84 -9.21
C ASP A 503 23.29 -20.28 -8.74
N PRO A 504 22.62 -21.10 -9.56
CA PRO A 504 22.39 -22.50 -9.23
C PRO A 504 23.68 -23.33 -9.10
N SER A 505 24.84 -22.80 -9.49
CA SER A 505 26.13 -23.45 -9.26
C SER A 505 26.70 -23.19 -7.86
N GLU A 506 26.15 -22.22 -7.12
CA GLU A 506 26.57 -21.87 -5.77
C GLU A 506 25.57 -22.38 -4.72
N THR A 507 26.10 -22.73 -3.54
CA THR A 507 25.32 -23.09 -2.34
C THR A 507 25.80 -22.23 -1.16
N LEU A 508 25.06 -22.20 -0.04
CA LEU A 508 25.54 -21.50 1.16
C LEU A 508 26.81 -22.15 1.72
N ASN A 509 26.98 -23.47 1.55
CA ASN A 509 28.22 -24.14 1.93
C ASN A 509 29.38 -23.77 1.00
N SER A 510 29.18 -23.80 -0.32
CA SER A 510 30.20 -23.36 -1.28
C SER A 510 30.66 -21.91 -1.04
N LYS A 511 29.72 -21.01 -0.69
CA LYS A 511 30.05 -19.63 -0.29
C LYS A 511 30.89 -19.56 0.98
N TYR A 512 30.50 -20.33 1.99
CA TYR A 512 31.23 -20.41 3.25
C TYR A 512 32.66 -20.93 3.05
N ASP A 513 32.83 -21.99 2.25
CA ASP A 513 34.13 -22.57 1.95
C ASP A 513 35.00 -21.59 1.16
N THR A 514 34.41 -20.87 0.20
CA THR A 514 35.12 -19.83 -0.59
C THR A 514 35.58 -18.67 0.30
N THR A 515 34.75 -18.24 1.26
CA THR A 515 35.11 -17.21 2.24
C THR A 515 36.30 -17.66 3.10
N LEU A 516 36.27 -18.89 3.63
CA LEU A 516 37.37 -19.42 4.43
C LEU A 516 38.67 -19.50 3.61
N ALA A 517 38.61 -20.01 2.38
CA ALA A 517 39.77 -20.11 1.50
C ALA A 517 40.36 -18.74 1.15
N LYS A 518 39.51 -17.71 0.95
CA LYS A 518 39.94 -16.32 0.75
C LYS A 518 40.72 -15.81 1.97
N ASN A 519 40.18 -15.98 3.16
CA ASN A 519 40.77 -15.47 4.40
C ASN A 519 42.07 -16.20 4.73
N GLU A 520 42.12 -17.53 4.56
CA GLU A 520 43.36 -18.31 4.72
C GLU A 520 44.45 -17.90 3.72
N ARG A 521 44.09 -17.66 2.45
CA ARG A 521 45.04 -17.16 1.45
C ARG A 521 45.67 -15.84 1.87
N LEU A 522 44.86 -14.88 2.34
CA LEU A 522 45.37 -13.59 2.82
C LEU A 522 46.31 -13.76 4.03
N ARG A 523 45.94 -14.62 4.98
CA ARG A 523 46.81 -14.97 6.13
C ARG A 523 48.12 -15.60 5.68
N SER A 524 48.10 -16.51 4.71
CA SER A 524 49.30 -17.18 4.19
C SER A 524 50.29 -16.24 3.51
N LEU A 525 49.80 -15.10 3.01
CA LEU A 525 50.60 -14.04 2.39
C LEU A 525 51.17 -13.04 3.42
N GLY A 526 50.97 -13.28 4.72
CA GLY A 526 51.54 -12.48 5.81
C GLY A 526 50.69 -11.30 6.26
N TYR A 527 49.41 -11.24 5.87
CA TYR A 527 48.47 -10.22 6.35
C TYR A 527 47.74 -10.67 7.62
N GLU A 528 47.53 -9.75 8.56
CA GLU A 528 46.65 -9.99 9.70
C GLU A 528 45.20 -9.75 9.27
N VAL A 529 44.41 -10.83 9.12
CA VAL A 529 42.99 -10.73 8.74
C VAL A 529 42.11 -10.64 9.99
N ILE A 530 41.33 -9.57 10.10
CA ILE A 530 40.35 -9.31 11.16
C ILE A 530 38.95 -9.52 10.56
N GLU A 531 38.22 -10.50 11.10
CA GLU A 531 36.95 -10.94 10.54
C GLU A 531 35.79 -10.55 11.44
N MET A 532 34.67 -10.13 10.85
CA MET A 532 33.43 -9.83 11.57
C MET A 532 32.20 -10.35 10.83
N TRP A 533 31.45 -11.25 11.46
CA TRP A 533 30.18 -11.71 10.92
C TRP A 533 29.05 -10.71 11.15
N GLU A 534 28.23 -10.50 10.13
CA GLU A 534 27.13 -9.52 10.17
C GLU A 534 26.18 -9.71 11.35
N CYS A 535 25.83 -10.97 11.66
CA CYS A 535 24.94 -11.28 12.79
C CYS A 535 25.56 -10.96 14.16
N ASP A 536 26.87 -11.12 14.30
CA ASP A 536 27.58 -10.81 15.53
C ASP A 536 27.66 -9.29 15.71
N PHE A 537 27.98 -8.56 14.64
CA PHE A 537 28.03 -7.10 14.69
C PHE A 537 26.65 -6.48 14.93
N LYS A 538 25.58 -6.99 14.30
CA LYS A 538 24.21 -6.56 14.57
C LYS A 538 23.80 -6.76 16.03
N ARG A 539 24.26 -7.85 16.66
CA ARG A 539 24.06 -8.06 18.10
C ARG A 539 24.82 -7.02 18.92
N ARG A 540 26.10 -6.76 18.61
CA ARG A 540 26.90 -5.70 19.26
C ARG A 540 26.29 -4.31 19.12
N LEU A 541 25.75 -3.96 17.95
CA LEU A 541 25.01 -2.71 17.72
C LEU A 541 23.79 -2.57 18.63
N THR A 542 23.14 -3.68 18.97
CA THR A 542 21.97 -3.68 19.86
C THR A 542 22.38 -3.55 21.33
N ASP A 543 23.49 -4.20 21.70
CA ASP A 543 23.95 -4.27 23.08
C ASP A 543 24.77 -3.02 23.50
N ASN A 544 25.48 -2.38 22.56
CA ASN A 544 26.35 -1.22 22.81
C ASN A 544 25.78 0.07 22.22
N LYS A 545 25.17 0.90 23.08
CA LYS A 545 24.61 2.20 22.70
C LYS A 545 25.63 3.22 22.23
N GLU A 546 26.87 3.15 22.72
CA GLU A 546 27.93 4.08 22.31
C GLU A 546 28.36 3.81 20.86
N LEU A 547 28.64 2.54 20.55
CA LEU A 547 28.92 2.08 19.18
C LEU A 547 27.77 2.45 18.25
N GLN A 548 26.53 2.20 18.67
CA GLN A 548 25.36 2.58 17.89
C GLN A 548 25.34 4.08 17.61
N ASN A 549 25.45 4.93 18.63
CA ASN A 549 25.36 6.38 18.47
C ASN A 549 26.52 6.95 17.63
N TYR A 550 27.75 6.48 17.88
CA TYR A 550 28.92 6.89 17.10
C TYR A 550 28.76 6.53 15.62
N THR A 551 28.49 5.25 15.33
CA THR A 551 28.38 4.78 13.95
C THR A 551 27.18 5.38 13.23
N GLU A 552 26.04 5.60 13.89
CA GLU A 552 24.87 6.24 13.27
C GLU A 552 25.07 7.72 12.94
N THR A 553 25.93 8.41 13.69
CA THR A 553 26.20 9.85 13.50
C THR A 553 27.42 10.13 12.63
N HIS A 554 28.29 9.13 12.42
CA HIS A 554 29.52 9.29 11.66
C HIS A 554 29.28 9.70 10.19
N PRO A 555 30.00 10.70 9.63
CA PRO A 555 29.76 11.21 8.28
C PRO A 555 29.68 10.12 7.19
N TYR A 556 30.61 9.17 7.15
CA TYR A 556 30.61 8.08 6.16
C TYR A 556 29.42 7.09 6.27
N VAL A 557 28.74 7.03 7.42
CA VAL A 557 27.55 6.19 7.63
C VAL A 557 26.27 7.00 7.51
N LYS A 558 26.29 8.23 8.05
CA LYS A 558 25.18 9.19 8.06
C LYS A 558 24.91 9.72 6.65
N GLN A 559 25.94 9.96 5.86
CA GLN A 559 25.84 10.31 4.44
C GLN A 559 25.69 9.03 3.63
N THR A 560 24.52 8.39 3.72
CA THR A 560 24.17 7.34 2.75
C THR A 560 24.26 7.93 1.33
N PRO A 561 24.59 7.14 0.30
CA PRO A 561 24.49 7.60 -1.06
C PRO A 561 23.09 8.06 -1.42
N LEU A 562 23.01 8.75 -2.54
CA LEU A 562 21.77 9.13 -3.16
C LEU A 562 20.95 7.90 -3.55
N ASP A 563 19.76 7.76 -2.96
CA ASP A 563 18.75 6.80 -3.40
C ASP A 563 17.80 7.51 -4.39
N PRO A 564 17.77 7.12 -5.67
CA PRO A 564 16.94 7.79 -6.66
C PRO A 564 15.44 7.63 -6.36
N ARG A 565 15.03 6.66 -5.53
CA ARG A 565 13.65 6.48 -5.09
C ARG A 565 13.19 7.57 -4.12
N ASP A 566 14.12 8.18 -3.38
CA ASP A 566 13.80 9.28 -2.48
C ASP A 566 13.35 10.52 -3.25
N ALA A 567 13.91 10.77 -4.44
CA ALA A 567 13.48 11.84 -5.35
C ALA A 567 12.11 11.61 -6.02
N PHE A 568 11.56 10.39 -5.96
CA PHE A 568 10.28 10.08 -6.60
C PHE A 568 9.10 10.37 -5.67
N TYR A 569 8.47 11.52 -5.88
CA TYR A 569 7.28 12.01 -5.16
C TYR A 569 6.04 12.02 -6.05
N GLY A 570 4.84 12.02 -5.44
CA GLY A 570 3.57 12.11 -6.17
C GLY A 570 3.23 13.52 -6.65
N GLY A 571 1.99 13.71 -7.08
CA GLY A 571 1.41 15.03 -7.34
C GLY A 571 1.32 15.88 -6.06
N ARG A 572 1.25 17.20 -6.24
CA ARG A 572 1.09 18.17 -5.15
C ARG A 572 -0.39 18.35 -4.85
N THR A 573 -0.81 18.06 -3.62
CA THR A 573 -2.18 18.33 -3.15
C THR A 573 -2.11 19.16 -1.88
N GLY A 574 -2.91 20.21 -1.79
CA GLY A 574 -2.91 21.11 -0.64
C GLY A 574 -4.23 21.81 -0.44
N ASN A 575 -4.52 22.06 0.84
CA ASN A 575 -5.69 22.79 1.29
C ASN A 575 -5.21 24.06 2.00
N THR A 576 -5.46 25.24 1.45
CA THR A 576 -4.99 26.51 2.06
C THR A 576 -6.05 27.11 2.98
N VAL A 577 -7.34 26.89 2.68
CA VAL A 577 -8.45 27.38 3.49
C VAL A 577 -9.48 26.27 3.75
N GLU A 578 -10.11 26.29 4.92
CA GLU A 578 -11.23 25.38 5.20
C GLU A 578 -12.56 25.89 4.64
N TYR A 579 -12.73 27.20 4.55
CA TYR A 579 -13.96 27.83 4.08
C TYR A 579 -13.66 29.17 3.43
N TYR A 580 -14.31 29.46 2.31
CA TYR A 580 -14.29 30.77 1.67
C TYR A 580 -15.63 31.06 1.01
N LYS A 581 -16.11 32.29 1.14
CA LYS A 581 -17.30 32.80 0.46
C LYS A 581 -16.91 34.00 -0.36
N ALA A 582 -17.23 33.98 -1.65
CA ALA A 582 -16.94 35.07 -2.56
C ALA A 582 -17.67 36.35 -2.14
N MET A 583 -16.97 37.48 -2.19
CA MET A 583 -17.55 38.82 -2.04
C MET A 583 -18.25 39.26 -3.34
N GLU A 584 -18.98 40.38 -3.32
CA GLU A 584 -19.78 40.85 -4.47
C GLU A 584 -18.97 41.07 -5.76
N ASP A 585 -17.69 41.42 -5.64
CA ASP A 585 -16.74 41.66 -6.74
C ASP A 585 -15.80 40.48 -7.01
N GLU A 586 -15.93 39.39 -6.26
CA GLU A 586 -15.07 38.20 -6.38
C GLU A 586 -15.78 37.06 -7.09
N LYS A 587 -15.00 36.26 -7.83
CA LYS A 587 -15.46 34.98 -8.39
C LYS A 587 -14.47 33.90 -8.05
N ILE A 588 -14.94 32.77 -7.54
CA ILE A 588 -14.07 31.61 -7.34
C ILE A 588 -14.09 30.77 -8.62
N LYS A 589 -12.91 30.51 -9.18
CA LYS A 589 -12.71 29.72 -10.41
C LYS A 589 -12.10 28.37 -10.08
N TYR A 590 -12.39 27.39 -10.92
CA TYR A 590 -11.80 26.06 -10.87
C TYR A 590 -11.21 25.75 -12.23
N VAL A 591 -9.87 25.73 -12.29
CA VAL A 591 -9.15 25.36 -13.51
C VAL A 591 -8.34 24.08 -13.33
N ASP A 592 -8.14 23.36 -14.43
CA ASP A 592 -7.39 22.10 -14.51
C ASP A 592 -6.44 22.10 -15.71
N VAL A 593 -5.22 21.58 -15.55
CA VAL A 593 -4.26 21.49 -16.66
C VAL A 593 -4.67 20.39 -17.63
N CYS A 594 -4.98 20.77 -18.87
CA CYS A 594 -5.34 19.83 -19.92
C CYS A 594 -4.20 18.84 -20.21
N SER A 595 -4.32 17.62 -19.69
CA SER A 595 -3.35 16.53 -19.89
C SER A 595 -1.94 16.86 -19.36
N LEU A 596 -1.83 17.21 -18.07
CA LEU A 596 -0.57 17.58 -17.40
C LEU A 596 0.60 16.62 -17.68
N TYR A 597 0.44 15.32 -17.39
CA TYR A 597 1.54 14.36 -17.58
C TYR A 597 1.92 14.15 -19.05
N PRO A 598 0.98 14.05 -20.00
CA PRO A 598 1.30 14.08 -21.43
C PRO A 598 2.06 15.34 -21.86
N TRP A 599 1.68 16.52 -21.34
CA TRP A 599 2.41 17.77 -21.60
C TRP A 599 3.86 17.66 -21.12
N VAL A 600 4.08 17.19 -19.88
CA VAL A 600 5.43 16.96 -19.34
C VAL A 600 6.21 15.95 -20.19
N CYS A 601 5.58 14.87 -20.64
CA CYS A 601 6.25 13.87 -21.48
C CYS A 601 6.67 14.44 -22.84
N LYS A 602 5.91 15.38 -23.40
CA LYS A 602 6.21 16.01 -24.68
C LYS A 602 7.26 17.11 -24.58
N TYR A 603 7.07 18.05 -23.66
CA TYR A 603 7.85 19.29 -23.55
C TYR A 603 8.90 19.28 -22.45
N GLY A 604 8.81 18.32 -21.54
CA GLY A 604 9.71 18.20 -20.41
C GLY A 604 11.11 17.73 -20.81
N LYS A 605 12.05 18.01 -19.92
CA LYS A 605 13.44 17.59 -19.98
C LYS A 605 13.59 16.21 -19.32
N PHE A 606 14.35 15.31 -19.93
CA PHE A 606 14.52 13.94 -19.42
C PHE A 606 15.98 13.48 -19.45
N PRO A 607 16.43 12.74 -18.42
CA PRO A 607 17.77 12.17 -18.38
C PRO A 607 17.93 11.00 -19.35
N VAL A 608 19.08 10.93 -20.01
CA VAL A 608 19.49 9.83 -20.89
C VAL A 608 20.84 9.26 -20.46
N GLY A 609 21.08 7.99 -20.81
CA GLY A 609 22.31 7.28 -20.48
C GLY A 609 22.52 7.08 -18.97
N HIS A 610 23.79 7.03 -18.58
CA HIS A 610 24.22 6.93 -17.19
C HIS A 610 24.75 8.31 -16.71
N PRO A 611 24.58 8.66 -15.42
CA PRO A 611 25.05 9.93 -14.90
C PRO A 611 26.56 9.93 -14.68
N LYS A 612 27.15 11.13 -14.68
CA LYS A 612 28.40 11.41 -13.98
C LYS A 612 28.07 11.68 -12.51
N VAL A 613 28.74 10.99 -11.60
CA VAL A 613 28.48 11.09 -10.15
C VAL A 613 29.53 11.96 -9.51
N TYR A 614 29.08 12.97 -8.78
CA TYR A 614 29.94 13.89 -8.03
C TYR A 614 29.58 13.82 -6.55
N VAL A 615 30.60 13.89 -5.68
CA VAL A 615 30.44 13.73 -4.22
C VAL A 615 31.15 14.86 -3.49
N GLY A 616 30.52 15.39 -2.45
CA GLY A 616 31.11 16.39 -1.57
C GLY A 616 31.62 17.63 -2.30
N SER A 617 32.90 17.96 -2.12
CA SER A 617 33.52 19.17 -2.70
C SER A 617 33.67 19.14 -4.22
N GLU A 618 33.55 17.98 -4.85
CA GLU A 618 33.62 17.83 -6.32
C GLU A 618 32.28 18.13 -7.01
N CYS A 619 31.21 18.37 -6.23
CA CYS A 619 29.89 18.65 -6.79
C CYS A 619 29.90 19.95 -7.61
N PRO A 620 29.48 19.91 -8.88
CA PRO A 620 29.40 21.10 -9.70
C PRO A 620 28.29 22.03 -9.19
N PRO A 621 28.32 23.32 -9.56
CA PRO A 621 27.18 24.20 -9.37
C PRO A 621 25.91 23.56 -9.95
N LEU A 622 24.81 23.56 -9.20
CA LEU A 622 23.56 22.93 -9.65
C LEU A 622 22.98 23.59 -10.91
N ALA A 623 23.33 24.85 -11.18
CA ALA A 623 22.91 25.53 -12.41
C ALA A 623 23.53 24.92 -13.68
N SER A 624 24.68 24.25 -13.58
CA SER A 624 25.39 23.64 -14.71
C SER A 624 25.16 22.13 -14.85
N SER A 625 24.34 21.53 -13.99
CA SER A 625 24.06 20.09 -13.99
C SER A 625 22.56 19.81 -13.86
N SER A 626 22.06 18.79 -14.56
CA SER A 626 20.66 18.34 -14.45
C SER A 626 20.64 16.87 -14.08
N GLY A 627 19.72 16.49 -13.20
CA GLY A 627 19.69 15.13 -12.68
C GLY A 627 19.09 15.07 -11.28
N LEU A 628 19.75 14.32 -10.40
CA LEU A 628 19.34 14.20 -9.01
C LEU A 628 20.40 14.80 -8.09
N VAL A 629 19.94 15.48 -7.05
CA VAL A 629 20.80 16.06 -6.01
C VAL A 629 20.33 15.62 -4.64
N LYS A 630 21.28 15.18 -3.81
CA LYS A 630 21.09 15.01 -2.37
C LYS A 630 21.76 16.17 -1.65
N CYS A 631 20.97 16.98 -0.96
CA CYS A 631 21.48 18.17 -0.28
C CYS A 631 20.75 18.45 1.03
N LYS A 632 21.37 19.31 1.85
CA LYS A 632 20.75 19.98 2.98
C LYS A 632 20.42 21.41 2.56
N ILE A 633 19.17 21.81 2.74
CA ILE A 633 18.67 23.10 2.27
C ILE A 633 17.80 23.77 3.33
N LEU A 634 17.97 25.07 3.50
CA LEU A 634 17.25 25.90 4.45
C LEU A 634 16.11 26.63 3.73
N PRO A 635 14.83 26.35 4.06
CA PRO A 635 13.71 27.12 3.52
C PRO A 635 13.66 28.56 4.06
N PRO A 636 13.06 29.50 3.31
CA PRO A 636 12.71 30.83 3.83
C PRO A 636 11.65 30.72 4.94
N ARG A 637 11.45 31.79 5.72
CA ARG A 637 10.48 31.79 6.83
C ARG A 637 9.04 32.00 6.36
N ASP A 638 8.84 32.86 5.36
CA ASP A 638 7.51 33.39 5.01
C ASP A 638 7.17 33.11 3.53
N LEU A 639 7.26 31.85 3.12
CA LEU A 639 6.82 31.41 1.78
C LEU A 639 5.50 30.66 1.87
N PHE A 640 4.43 31.26 1.34
CA PHE A 640 3.07 30.72 1.47
C PHE A 640 2.91 29.33 0.85
N HIS A 641 3.53 29.10 -0.32
CA HIS A 641 3.56 27.80 -1.00
C HIS A 641 4.98 27.22 -0.95
N PRO A 642 5.31 26.30 -0.02
CA PRO A 642 6.63 25.68 0.00
C PRO A 642 6.88 24.87 -1.27
N VAL A 643 8.09 24.96 -1.86
CA VAL A 643 8.41 24.34 -3.15
C VAL A 643 8.72 22.85 -2.99
N LEU A 644 9.63 22.50 -2.08
CA LEU A 644 10.21 21.17 -2.02
C LEU A 644 9.29 20.15 -1.34
N PRO A 645 9.04 18.99 -1.97
CA PRO A 645 8.31 17.90 -1.34
C PRO A 645 9.19 17.16 -0.31
N GLN A 646 8.59 16.72 0.79
CA GLN A 646 9.19 15.78 1.72
C GLN A 646 8.19 14.69 2.12
N LYS A 647 8.65 13.45 2.22
CA LYS A 647 7.90 12.38 2.87
C LYS A 647 8.16 12.45 4.38
N MET A 648 7.15 12.75 5.18
CA MET A 648 7.22 12.59 6.65
C MET A 648 5.88 12.04 7.17
N ASN A 649 5.91 11.27 8.27
CA ASN A 649 4.72 10.67 8.86
C ASN A 649 3.85 9.88 7.84
N ASP A 650 4.51 9.13 6.95
CA ASP A 650 3.90 8.38 5.83
C ASP A 650 3.08 9.23 4.83
N LYS A 651 3.26 10.55 4.84
CA LYS A 651 2.56 11.50 3.96
C LYS A 651 3.55 12.34 3.16
N LEU A 652 3.11 12.75 1.96
CA LEU A 652 3.78 13.78 1.19
C LEU A 652 3.39 15.15 1.77
N MET A 653 4.38 15.94 2.17
CA MET A 653 4.19 17.26 2.76
C MET A 653 5.11 18.28 2.10
N PHE A 654 4.69 19.55 2.14
CA PHE A 654 5.44 20.70 1.67
C PHE A 654 5.59 21.63 2.88
N VAL A 655 6.80 21.73 3.44
CA VAL A 655 7.03 22.41 4.74
C VAL A 655 8.23 23.34 4.68
N LEU A 656 8.20 24.42 5.47
CA LEU A 656 9.33 25.33 5.66
C LEU A 656 10.21 25.00 6.87
N CYS A 657 9.80 24.03 7.68
CA CYS A 657 10.55 23.59 8.85
C CYS A 657 10.41 22.08 9.02
N ARG A 658 11.55 21.37 9.02
CA ARG A 658 11.61 19.94 9.27
C ARG A 658 10.92 19.55 10.58
N LYS A 659 11.26 20.22 11.68
CA LYS A 659 10.74 19.86 13.01
C LYS A 659 9.24 20.13 13.16
N CYS A 660 8.73 21.23 12.60
CA CYS A 660 7.29 21.48 12.57
C CYS A 660 6.54 20.42 11.75
N GLY A 661 7.07 20.03 10.59
CA GLY A 661 6.47 18.97 9.77
C GLY A 661 6.44 17.61 10.49
N GLN A 662 7.52 17.25 11.18
CA GLN A 662 7.59 16.01 11.97
C GLN A 662 6.62 16.00 13.15
N ASN A 663 6.54 17.12 13.88
CA ASN A 663 5.71 17.25 15.07
C ASN A 663 4.26 17.66 14.78
N LEU A 664 3.92 17.94 13.51
CA LEU A 664 2.63 18.52 13.10
C LEU A 664 2.29 19.79 13.90
N ASN A 665 3.24 20.72 13.99
CA ASN A 665 3.06 22.00 14.68
C ASN A 665 2.25 22.98 13.81
N TYR A 666 1.17 23.52 14.36
CA TYR A 666 0.29 24.51 13.73
C TYR A 666 0.54 25.95 14.22
N GLU A 667 1.38 26.12 15.25
CA GLU A 667 1.73 27.43 15.79
C GLU A 667 2.94 28.06 15.07
N LYS A 668 3.20 29.34 15.38
CA LYS A 668 4.33 30.08 14.81
C LYS A 668 5.65 29.39 15.14
N CYS A 669 6.46 29.13 14.12
CA CYS A 669 7.71 28.38 14.26
C CYS A 669 8.81 29.17 14.98
N GLN A 670 9.24 28.69 16.16
CA GLN A 670 10.36 29.24 16.94
C GLN A 670 11.69 28.47 16.75
N HIS A 671 11.69 27.42 15.93
CA HIS A 671 12.89 26.59 15.71
C HIS A 671 14.05 27.36 15.06
N SER A 672 15.27 26.93 15.38
CA SER A 672 16.52 27.41 14.79
C SER A 672 16.66 27.03 13.32
N ASN A 673 17.57 27.68 12.59
CA ASN A 673 17.81 27.36 11.17
C ASN A 673 18.26 25.90 10.97
N GLU A 674 19.07 25.36 11.88
CA GLU A 674 19.52 23.97 11.85
C GLU A 674 18.37 22.97 12.03
N GLU A 675 17.42 23.28 12.92
CA GLU A 675 16.22 22.46 13.12
C GLU A 675 15.21 22.56 11.97
N ARG A 676 15.19 23.71 11.28
CA ARG A 676 14.32 23.97 10.13
C ARG A 676 14.82 23.31 8.86
N ALA A 677 16.14 23.22 8.67
CA ALA A 677 16.77 22.70 7.47
C ALA A 677 16.23 21.31 7.06
N LEU A 678 15.94 21.19 5.77
CA LEU A 678 15.49 19.95 5.13
C LEU A 678 16.71 19.19 4.62
N THR A 679 16.65 17.87 4.68
CA THR A 679 17.63 16.98 4.06
C THR A 679 16.86 15.95 3.24
N GLY A 680 17.23 15.80 1.98
CA GLY A 680 16.51 14.94 1.06
C GLY A 680 17.21 14.84 -0.28
N THR A 681 16.58 14.08 -1.18
CA THR A 681 16.98 13.96 -2.57
C THR A 681 15.85 14.49 -3.44
N TRP A 682 16.20 15.32 -4.41
CA TRP A 682 15.25 15.97 -5.33
C TRP A 682 15.81 15.99 -6.75
N VAL A 683 14.93 16.26 -7.71
CA VAL A 683 15.33 16.60 -9.08
C VAL A 683 15.92 18.01 -9.07
N THR A 684 17.05 18.21 -9.75
CA THR A 684 17.81 19.48 -9.70
C THR A 684 16.94 20.69 -10.03
N GLU A 685 16.04 20.58 -11.01
CA GLU A 685 15.11 21.63 -11.43
C GLU A 685 14.17 22.12 -10.28
N GLU A 686 13.73 21.22 -9.39
CA GLU A 686 12.93 21.63 -8.22
C GLU A 686 13.77 22.39 -7.19
N VAL A 687 15.04 21.99 -7.03
CA VAL A 687 15.97 22.69 -6.12
C VAL A 687 16.31 24.07 -6.67
N LEU A 688 16.50 24.22 -7.98
CA LEU A 688 16.74 25.51 -8.61
C LEU A 688 15.54 26.45 -8.42
N LYS A 689 14.30 25.97 -8.64
CA LYS A 689 13.10 26.77 -8.34
C LYS A 689 12.99 27.08 -6.85
N ALA A 690 13.37 26.17 -5.95
CA ALA A 690 13.38 26.46 -4.52
C ALA A 690 14.38 27.58 -4.18
N VAL A 691 15.59 27.56 -4.75
CA VAL A 691 16.59 28.62 -4.55
C VAL A 691 16.07 29.96 -5.08
N GLU A 692 15.41 29.98 -6.24
CA GLU A 692 14.74 31.17 -6.78
C GLU A 692 13.70 31.75 -5.80
N MET A 693 12.95 30.88 -5.12
CA MET A 693 11.97 31.26 -4.08
C MET A 693 12.60 31.58 -2.70
N GLY A 694 13.93 31.74 -2.61
CA GLY A 694 14.64 32.17 -1.41
C GLY A 694 15.13 31.05 -0.49
N TYR A 695 15.22 29.82 -0.97
CA TYR A 695 15.88 28.74 -0.21
C TYR A 695 17.41 28.89 -0.29
N THR A 696 18.11 28.55 0.79
CA THR A 696 19.58 28.56 0.84
C THR A 696 20.12 27.14 0.94
N ILE A 697 20.91 26.71 -0.05
CA ILE A 697 21.61 25.42 0.02
C ILE A 697 22.70 25.52 1.08
N LEU A 698 22.65 24.64 2.08
CA LEU A 698 23.63 24.60 3.16
C LEU A 698 24.79 23.66 2.83
N GLU A 699 24.47 22.51 2.23
CA GLU A 699 25.45 21.46 1.94
C GLU A 699 24.96 20.58 0.79
N ILE A 700 25.83 20.25 -0.16
CA ILE A 700 25.55 19.28 -1.23
C ILE A 700 26.34 18.01 -0.92
N TYR A 701 25.64 16.88 -0.82
CA TYR A 701 26.26 15.59 -0.49
C TYR A 701 26.66 14.82 -1.75
N GLU A 702 25.76 14.75 -2.73
CA GLU A 702 25.95 13.96 -3.95
C GLU A 702 25.08 14.50 -5.08
N VAL A 703 25.62 14.51 -6.30
CA VAL A 703 24.92 14.89 -7.53
C VAL A 703 25.09 13.80 -8.58
N TRP A 704 23.99 13.30 -9.11
CA TRP A 704 23.97 12.46 -10.31
C TRP A 704 23.64 13.36 -11.49
N ALA A 705 24.66 13.81 -12.21
CA ALA A 705 24.51 14.69 -13.37
C ALA A 705 24.30 13.84 -14.64
N TYR A 706 23.13 13.98 -15.23
CA TYR A 706 22.76 13.32 -16.48
C TYR A 706 22.94 14.26 -17.67
N GLU A 707 23.23 13.68 -18.82
CA GLU A 707 22.86 14.32 -20.08
C GLU A 707 21.34 14.31 -20.20
N THR A 708 20.77 15.40 -20.69
CA THR A 708 19.32 15.54 -20.79
C THR A 708 18.88 15.93 -22.18
N ILE A 709 17.78 15.34 -22.63
CA ILE A 709 17.10 15.73 -23.87
C ILE A 709 15.77 16.39 -23.54
N GLN A 710 15.45 17.45 -24.28
CA GLN A 710 14.20 18.18 -24.18
C GLN A 710 13.73 18.48 -25.60
N PHE A 711 12.42 18.53 -25.80
CA PHE A 711 11.86 18.97 -27.07
C PHE A 711 12.21 20.44 -27.34
N SER A 712 12.80 20.72 -28.50
CA SER A 712 13.06 22.06 -29.01
C SER A 712 12.91 22.07 -30.53
N ASN A 713 12.92 23.26 -31.15
CA ASN A 713 12.94 23.37 -32.61
C ASN A 713 14.07 22.49 -33.18
N ASN A 714 13.72 21.44 -33.94
CA ASN A 714 14.59 20.42 -34.53
C ASN A 714 15.11 19.28 -33.63
N VAL A 715 14.81 19.24 -32.32
CA VAL A 715 15.23 18.15 -31.42
C VAL A 715 14.01 17.48 -30.79
N SER A 716 13.83 16.19 -31.07
CA SER A 716 12.78 15.38 -30.43
C SER A 716 13.22 14.97 -29.02
N GLY A 717 12.35 15.18 -28.03
CA GLY A 717 12.56 14.71 -26.65
C GLY A 717 12.31 13.20 -26.50
N LEU A 718 12.53 12.68 -25.28
CA LEU A 718 12.51 11.24 -24.99
C LEU A 718 11.17 10.55 -25.35
N PHE A 719 10.05 11.24 -25.12
CA PHE A 719 8.70 10.72 -25.39
C PHE A 719 7.97 11.46 -26.51
N THR A 720 8.57 12.50 -27.08
CA THR A 720 7.91 13.43 -28.01
C THR A 720 7.29 12.72 -29.21
N THR A 721 8.00 11.80 -29.85
CA THR A 721 7.47 11.06 -31.02
C THR A 721 6.22 10.25 -30.68
N MET A 722 6.19 9.60 -29.50
CA MET A 722 5.00 8.87 -29.03
C MET A 722 3.87 9.85 -28.70
N MET A 723 4.18 10.94 -28.00
CA MET A 723 3.19 11.97 -27.64
C MET A 723 2.56 12.59 -28.89
N ASN A 724 3.36 12.97 -29.89
CA ASN A 724 2.88 13.55 -31.14
C ASN A 724 1.93 12.61 -31.87
N LYS A 725 2.27 11.31 -31.97
CA LYS A 725 1.39 10.32 -32.60
C LYS A 725 0.03 10.22 -31.89
N PHE A 726 0.02 10.07 -30.58
CA PHE A 726 -1.25 9.86 -29.85
C PHE A 726 -2.02 11.16 -29.59
N ILE A 727 -1.37 12.32 -29.53
CA ILE A 727 -2.05 13.63 -29.55
C ILE A 727 -2.72 13.82 -30.90
N LYS A 728 -2.04 13.53 -32.02
CA LYS A 728 -2.63 13.55 -33.37
C LYS A 728 -3.86 12.66 -33.45
N ILE A 729 -3.73 11.37 -33.09
CA ILE A 729 -4.86 10.44 -33.10
C ILE A 729 -6.00 10.95 -32.21
N LYS A 730 -5.71 11.40 -30.99
CA LYS A 730 -6.72 11.95 -30.06
C LYS A 730 -7.46 13.13 -30.68
N GLN A 731 -6.74 14.05 -31.32
CA GLN A 731 -7.34 15.27 -31.87
C GLN A 731 -8.17 14.97 -33.13
N GLU A 732 -7.62 14.18 -34.06
CA GLU A 732 -8.34 13.76 -35.27
C GLU A 732 -9.61 12.96 -34.92
N SER A 733 -9.57 12.13 -33.88
CA SER A 733 -10.74 11.36 -33.43
C SER A 733 -11.75 12.13 -32.57
N SER A 734 -11.56 13.43 -32.34
CA SER A 734 -12.47 14.26 -31.55
C SER A 734 -13.57 14.94 -32.38
N GLY A 735 -13.44 14.90 -33.70
CA GLY A 735 -14.23 15.75 -34.59
C GLY A 735 -13.82 17.23 -34.53
N TRP A 736 -14.53 18.05 -35.31
CA TRP A 736 -14.25 19.48 -35.42
C TRP A 736 -14.71 20.27 -34.18
N PRO A 737 -13.91 21.25 -33.70
CA PRO A 737 -14.34 22.19 -32.68
C PRO A 737 -15.64 22.94 -33.04
N ALA A 738 -16.46 23.30 -32.05
CA ALA A 738 -17.76 23.94 -32.27
C ALA A 738 -17.67 25.34 -32.93
N ASN A 739 -16.52 25.99 -32.79
CA ASN A 739 -16.17 27.28 -33.39
C ASN A 739 -15.62 27.16 -34.83
N CYS A 740 -15.41 25.96 -35.36
CA CYS A 740 -14.94 25.72 -36.74
C CYS A 740 -16.09 25.25 -37.63
N LYS A 741 -16.88 26.18 -38.18
CA LYS A 741 -18.05 25.87 -39.02
C LYS A 741 -17.74 25.95 -40.50
N THR A 742 -16.88 26.89 -40.91
CA THR A 742 -16.45 27.09 -42.30
C THR A 742 -15.12 26.40 -42.58
N ASP A 743 -14.85 26.09 -43.85
CA ASP A 743 -13.59 25.43 -44.23
C ASP A 743 -12.36 26.33 -43.97
N THR A 744 -12.50 27.65 -44.07
CA THR A 744 -11.45 28.60 -43.68
C THR A 744 -11.13 28.54 -42.19
N GLU A 745 -12.14 28.47 -41.31
CA GLU A 745 -11.93 28.32 -39.86
C GLU A 745 -11.29 26.98 -39.50
N LYS A 746 -11.59 25.93 -40.27
CA LYS A 746 -10.99 24.60 -40.15
C LYS A 746 -9.52 24.60 -40.55
N ASP A 747 -9.16 25.24 -41.67
CA ASP A 747 -7.77 25.37 -42.12
C ASP A 747 -6.96 26.21 -41.12
N GLN A 748 -7.50 27.34 -40.66
CA GLN A 748 -6.90 28.14 -39.60
C GLN A 748 -6.71 27.36 -38.29
N TYR A 749 -7.63 26.43 -37.97
CA TYR A 749 -7.47 25.55 -36.83
C TYR A 749 -6.29 24.58 -37.01
N ILE A 750 -6.16 23.94 -38.18
CA ILE A 750 -5.03 23.06 -38.50
C ILE A 750 -3.71 23.82 -38.43
N GLU A 751 -3.64 25.02 -39.00
CA GLU A 751 -2.44 25.87 -38.95
C GLU A 751 -2.06 26.26 -37.52
N ARG A 752 -3.05 26.70 -36.71
CA ARG A 752 -2.81 27.01 -35.29
C ARG A 752 -2.32 25.79 -34.52
N PHE A 753 -2.88 24.62 -34.79
CA PHE A 753 -2.45 23.37 -34.16
C PHE A 753 -1.02 23.00 -34.57
N LEU A 754 -0.67 23.14 -35.84
CA LEU A 754 0.69 22.92 -36.33
C LEU A 754 1.69 23.90 -35.68
N GLN A 755 1.37 25.19 -35.65
CA GLN A 755 2.23 26.22 -35.05
C GLN A 755 2.44 26.01 -33.55
N ARG A 756 1.41 25.56 -32.82
CA ARG A 756 1.44 25.41 -31.37
C ARG A 756 2.02 24.06 -30.93
N GLU A 757 1.60 22.99 -31.58
CA GLU A 757 1.88 21.62 -31.16
C GLU A 757 2.95 20.92 -32.01
N ASP A 758 3.39 21.52 -33.13
CA ASP A 758 4.31 20.87 -34.10
C ASP A 758 3.75 19.52 -34.61
N ILE A 759 2.43 19.50 -34.83
CA ILE A 759 1.69 18.32 -35.30
C ILE A 759 0.78 18.73 -36.45
N HIS A 760 0.97 18.10 -37.60
CA HIS A 760 0.09 18.29 -38.75
C HIS A 760 -1.13 17.35 -38.67
N LEU A 761 -2.31 17.95 -38.53
CA LEU A 761 -3.60 17.26 -38.57
C LEU A 761 -4.09 17.11 -40.01
N GLU A 762 -4.67 15.97 -40.34
CA GLU A 762 -5.23 15.73 -41.68
C GLU A 762 -6.71 16.09 -41.72
N PHE A 763 -7.08 17.06 -42.56
CA PHE A 763 -8.46 17.58 -42.69
C PHE A 763 -9.51 16.47 -42.81
N SER A 764 -9.25 15.45 -43.63
CA SER A 764 -10.17 14.33 -43.88
C SER A 764 -10.28 13.32 -42.73
N LYS A 765 -9.33 13.33 -41.78
CA LYS A 765 -9.30 12.42 -40.64
C LYS A 765 -9.91 13.02 -39.37
N ILE A 766 -10.19 14.32 -39.36
CA ILE A 766 -10.86 15.00 -38.23
C ILE A 766 -12.34 14.60 -38.23
N VAL A 767 -12.65 13.47 -37.60
CA VAL A 767 -13.96 12.84 -37.54
C VAL A 767 -14.19 12.30 -36.14
N ASP A 768 -15.41 12.42 -35.63
CA ASP A 768 -15.76 11.86 -34.32
C ASP A 768 -15.55 10.33 -34.32
N ASN A 769 -14.61 9.86 -33.52
CA ASN A 769 -14.32 8.44 -33.32
C ASN A 769 -14.04 8.18 -31.83
N PRO A 770 -15.08 7.92 -31.03
CA PRO A 770 -14.94 7.72 -29.59
C PRO A 770 -13.93 6.62 -29.21
N GLY A 771 -13.86 5.55 -30.00
CA GLY A 771 -12.98 4.39 -29.76
C GLY A 771 -11.51 4.75 -29.87
N LEU A 772 -11.12 5.38 -30.97
CA LEU A 772 -9.75 5.86 -31.18
C LEU A 772 -9.37 6.95 -30.19
N ARG A 773 -10.31 7.86 -29.87
CA ARG A 773 -10.09 8.91 -28.86
C ARG A 773 -9.81 8.33 -27.48
N SER A 774 -10.60 7.32 -27.08
CA SER A 774 -10.42 6.59 -25.82
C SER A 774 -9.07 5.89 -25.77
N LEU A 775 -8.70 5.16 -26.82
CA LEU A 775 -7.39 4.52 -26.96
C LEU A 775 -6.23 5.51 -26.83
N ALA A 776 -6.28 6.61 -27.58
CA ALA A 776 -5.24 7.63 -27.55
C ALA A 776 -5.09 8.25 -26.15
N LYS A 777 -6.21 8.54 -25.48
CA LYS A 777 -6.20 9.04 -24.10
C LYS A 777 -5.56 8.04 -23.12
N LEU A 778 -5.81 6.74 -23.28
CA LEU A 778 -5.16 5.70 -22.46
C LEU A 778 -3.65 5.66 -22.70
N MET A 779 -3.22 5.70 -23.96
CA MET A 779 -1.80 5.66 -24.36
C MET A 779 -1.00 6.86 -23.83
N LEU A 780 -1.59 8.06 -23.84
CA LEU A 780 -0.96 9.27 -23.33
C LEU A 780 -0.76 9.23 -21.81
N ASN A 781 -1.74 8.72 -21.05
CA ASN A 781 -1.74 8.84 -19.59
C ASN A 781 -1.09 7.64 -18.85
N SER A 782 -1.05 6.46 -19.46
CA SER A 782 -0.85 5.21 -18.70
C SER A 782 0.58 4.64 -18.72
N PHE A 783 1.49 5.17 -19.53
CA PHE A 783 2.79 4.50 -19.77
C PHE A 783 3.90 4.89 -18.78
N TRP A 784 4.00 6.17 -18.40
CA TRP A 784 5.17 6.68 -17.68
C TRP A 784 5.28 6.13 -16.25
N GLY A 785 4.14 5.86 -15.58
CA GLY A 785 4.10 5.34 -14.22
C GLY A 785 4.82 3.99 -14.05
N LYS A 786 4.98 3.24 -15.14
CA LYS A 786 5.76 1.98 -15.15
C LYS A 786 7.25 2.17 -14.92
N PHE A 787 7.82 3.31 -15.29
CA PHE A 787 9.21 3.61 -14.97
C PHE A 787 9.46 3.75 -13.46
N GLY A 788 8.43 4.14 -12.68
CA GLY A 788 8.47 4.23 -11.22
C GLY A 788 8.03 2.95 -10.48
N GLN A 789 7.82 1.84 -11.20
CA GLN A 789 7.43 0.55 -10.60
C GLN A 789 8.46 0.10 -9.55
N ARG A 790 8.00 -0.54 -8.47
CA ARG A 790 8.91 -1.19 -7.51
C ARG A 790 9.43 -2.48 -8.11
N GLU A 791 10.73 -2.72 -7.99
CA GLU A 791 11.42 -3.88 -8.55
C GLU A 791 11.08 -5.16 -7.79
N ASN A 792 11.20 -5.13 -6.46
CA ASN A 792 10.81 -6.24 -5.60
C ASN A 792 9.32 -6.13 -5.24
N GLN A 793 8.48 -6.93 -5.90
CA GLN A 793 7.04 -7.00 -5.63
C GLN A 793 6.68 -8.27 -4.87
N PRO A 794 5.73 -8.20 -3.92
CA PRO A 794 5.17 -9.39 -3.31
C PRO A 794 4.56 -10.33 -4.35
N LYS A 795 5.04 -11.58 -4.34
CA LYS A 795 4.52 -12.71 -5.09
C LYS A 795 3.52 -13.49 -4.23
N THR A 796 2.69 -14.27 -4.90
CA THR A 796 1.69 -15.12 -4.26
C THR A 796 1.80 -16.54 -4.81
N SER A 797 1.95 -17.51 -3.91
CA SER A 797 2.02 -18.93 -4.24
C SER A 797 0.88 -19.67 -3.54
N ILE A 798 0.33 -20.68 -4.21
CA ILE A 798 -0.64 -21.59 -3.63
C ILE A 798 0.13 -22.86 -3.27
N ILE A 799 0.00 -23.28 -2.03
CA ILE A 799 0.71 -24.42 -1.49
C ILE A 799 -0.30 -25.42 -0.98
N ASN A 800 -0.32 -26.60 -1.58
CA ASN A 800 -1.22 -27.70 -1.21
C ASN A 800 -0.51 -28.82 -0.43
N ASN A 801 0.81 -28.70 -0.23
CA ASN A 801 1.60 -29.72 0.44
C ASN A 801 2.53 -29.10 1.51
N THR A 802 2.72 -29.83 2.59
CA THR A 802 3.50 -29.35 3.74
C THR A 802 4.99 -29.19 3.42
N ALA A 803 5.55 -30.01 2.53
CA ALA A 803 6.96 -29.96 2.16
C ALA A 803 7.34 -28.65 1.46
N GLU A 804 6.51 -28.19 0.53
CA GLU A 804 6.65 -26.93 -0.19
C GLU A 804 6.43 -25.73 0.73
N PHE A 805 5.48 -25.82 1.67
CA PHE A 805 5.31 -24.79 2.69
C PHE A 805 6.60 -24.61 3.51
N PHE A 806 7.16 -25.71 4.01
CA PHE A 806 8.42 -25.65 4.75
C PHE A 806 9.59 -25.21 3.88
N LYS A 807 9.65 -25.62 2.60
CA LYS A 807 10.65 -25.14 1.64
C LYS A 807 10.64 -23.62 1.51
N ILE A 808 9.47 -22.99 1.37
CA ILE A 808 9.36 -21.53 1.28
C ILE A 808 9.69 -20.87 2.62
N MET A 809 9.27 -21.46 3.74
CA MET A 809 9.58 -20.94 5.08
C MET A 809 11.06 -21.05 5.45
N SER A 810 11.78 -22.05 4.92
CA SER A 810 13.21 -22.26 5.15
C SER A 810 14.11 -21.59 4.11
N ASP A 811 13.56 -21.11 2.99
CA ASP A 811 14.34 -20.48 1.94
C ASP A 811 14.98 -19.16 2.44
N PRO A 812 16.32 -19.07 2.47
CA PRO A 812 17.03 -17.91 2.99
C PRO A 812 16.87 -16.67 2.12
N SER A 813 16.50 -16.83 0.85
CA SER A 813 16.30 -15.76 -0.12
C SER A 813 14.89 -15.16 -0.08
N ILE A 814 13.96 -15.82 0.62
CA ILE A 814 12.55 -15.44 0.68
C ILE A 814 12.22 -14.79 2.03
N TYR A 815 11.30 -13.83 1.98
CA TYR A 815 10.61 -13.26 3.13
C TYR A 815 9.11 -13.50 2.98
N VAL A 816 8.53 -14.30 3.88
CA VAL A 816 7.10 -14.59 3.88
C VAL A 816 6.33 -13.46 4.57
N ASN A 817 5.51 -12.76 3.79
CA ASN A 817 4.69 -11.64 4.27
C ASN A 817 3.46 -12.13 5.02
N THR A 818 2.73 -13.10 4.46
CA THR A 818 1.45 -13.58 5.00
C THR A 818 1.15 -14.99 4.51
N VAL A 819 0.51 -15.80 5.35
CA VAL A 819 0.02 -17.14 5.02
C VAL A 819 -1.49 -17.17 5.29
N LEU A 820 -2.26 -17.58 4.30
CA LEU A 820 -3.73 -17.59 4.32
C LEU A 820 -4.22 -19.01 4.01
N PRO A 821 -4.78 -19.77 4.96
CA PRO A 821 -5.46 -21.02 4.65
C PRO A 821 -6.76 -20.75 3.89
N ILE A 822 -7.01 -21.55 2.86
CA ILE A 822 -8.19 -21.45 1.99
C ILE A 822 -8.90 -22.80 1.94
N GLY A 823 -10.24 -22.74 1.90
CA GLY A 823 -11.12 -23.90 1.86
C GLY A 823 -11.59 -24.33 3.25
N ASP A 824 -12.71 -25.05 3.28
CA ASP A 824 -13.32 -25.54 4.53
C ASP A 824 -12.46 -26.60 5.23
N GLU A 825 -11.55 -27.25 4.50
CA GLU A 825 -10.65 -28.30 5.00
C GLU A 825 -9.25 -27.81 5.37
N GLY A 826 -8.87 -26.57 5.02
CA GLY A 826 -7.59 -25.96 5.43
C GLY A 826 -6.31 -26.57 4.84
N ASN A 827 -6.42 -27.47 3.86
CA ASN A 827 -5.27 -28.15 3.22
C ASN A 827 -4.53 -27.30 2.17
N THR A 828 -5.10 -26.17 1.75
CA THR A 828 -4.51 -25.24 0.79
C THR A 828 -4.12 -23.93 1.48
N LEU A 829 -2.88 -23.48 1.27
CA LEU A 829 -2.36 -22.22 1.79
C LEU A 829 -2.05 -21.27 0.63
N ILE A 830 -2.55 -20.04 0.68
CA ILE A 830 -2.00 -18.94 -0.08
C ILE A 830 -0.89 -18.29 0.72
N VAL A 831 0.33 -18.34 0.19
CA VAL A 831 1.51 -17.72 0.79
C VAL A 831 1.89 -16.50 -0.04
N ASN A 832 1.80 -15.32 0.58
CA ASN A 832 2.34 -14.10 0.02
C ASN A 832 3.77 -13.90 0.53
N TRP A 833 4.70 -13.66 -0.38
CA TRP A 833 6.13 -13.57 -0.06
C TRP A 833 6.84 -12.62 -1.02
N GLU A 834 8.01 -12.11 -0.65
CA GLU A 834 8.89 -11.33 -1.51
C GLU A 834 10.33 -11.81 -1.36
N TYR A 835 11.20 -11.54 -2.33
CA TYR A 835 12.61 -11.84 -2.13
C TYR A 835 13.18 -10.88 -1.10
N ARG A 836 14.19 -11.30 -0.35
CA ARG A 836 14.98 -10.36 0.45
C ARG A 836 15.70 -9.39 -0.48
N GLU A 837 15.99 -8.18 0.00
CA GLU A 837 16.60 -7.13 -0.83
C GLU A 837 17.93 -7.58 -1.44
N GLU A 838 18.68 -8.46 -0.77
CA GLU A 838 19.94 -9.05 -1.24
C GLU A 838 19.72 -10.00 -2.44
N ALA A 839 18.60 -10.73 -2.42
CA ALA A 839 18.22 -11.75 -3.39
C ALA A 839 17.34 -11.23 -4.54
N SER A 840 16.78 -10.02 -4.46
CA SER A 840 15.97 -9.46 -5.56
C SER A 840 16.83 -9.07 -6.77
N ASP A 841 16.25 -9.10 -7.97
CA ASP A 841 16.87 -8.62 -9.20
C ASP A 841 16.32 -7.24 -9.58
N SER A 842 17.15 -6.43 -10.23
CA SER A 842 16.73 -5.15 -10.81
C SER A 842 15.95 -5.40 -12.09
N LEU A 843 14.90 -4.62 -12.31
CA LEU A 843 14.07 -4.75 -13.50
C LEU A 843 14.66 -3.90 -14.63
N SER A 844 15.00 -4.52 -15.75
CA SER A 844 15.40 -3.78 -16.97
C SER A 844 14.26 -2.92 -17.56
N THR A 845 13.04 -3.08 -17.02
CA THR A 845 11.86 -2.35 -17.46
C THR A 845 11.64 -1.00 -16.76
N VAL A 846 12.38 -0.70 -15.69
CA VAL A 846 12.13 0.47 -14.83
C VAL A 846 13.30 1.45 -14.85
N ASN A 847 13.00 2.72 -14.57
CA ASN A 847 14.01 3.74 -14.30
C ASN A 847 13.32 4.83 -13.46
N VAL A 848 13.55 4.81 -12.16
CA VAL A 848 12.84 5.69 -11.23
C VAL A 848 13.23 7.16 -11.40
N VAL A 849 14.41 7.46 -11.95
CA VAL A 849 14.85 8.83 -12.24
C VAL A 849 13.93 9.47 -13.27
N ILE A 850 13.58 8.76 -14.34
CA ILE A 850 12.61 9.24 -15.34
C ILE A 850 11.27 9.56 -14.68
N ALA A 851 10.76 8.67 -13.82
CA ALA A 851 9.50 8.89 -13.11
C ALA A 851 9.57 10.10 -12.15
N ALA A 852 10.72 10.30 -11.49
CA ALA A 852 10.98 11.48 -10.67
C ALA A 852 10.92 12.76 -11.52
N PHE A 853 11.59 12.80 -12.68
CA PHE A 853 11.55 13.93 -13.62
C PHE A 853 10.14 14.25 -14.12
N VAL A 854 9.33 13.24 -14.45
CA VAL A 854 7.92 13.45 -14.87
C VAL A 854 7.14 14.14 -13.76
N THR A 855 7.22 13.62 -12.53
CA THR A 855 6.44 14.18 -11.42
C THR A 855 6.95 15.52 -10.92
N ALA A 856 8.26 15.75 -10.94
CA ALA A 856 8.89 17.02 -10.56
C ALA A 856 8.44 18.15 -11.49
N GLN A 857 8.54 17.96 -12.81
CA GLN A 857 8.10 18.95 -13.78
C GLN A 857 6.58 19.17 -13.75
N ALA A 858 5.80 18.13 -13.47
CA ALA A 858 4.35 18.27 -13.25
C ALA A 858 4.03 19.16 -12.04
N ARG A 859 4.75 18.98 -10.91
CA ARG A 859 4.59 19.84 -9.72
C ARG A 859 5.01 21.28 -10.00
N LEU A 860 6.11 21.49 -10.73
CA LEU A 860 6.57 22.82 -11.11
C LEU A 860 5.57 23.55 -12.02
N LYS A 861 4.98 22.84 -13.00
CA LYS A 861 3.94 23.40 -13.87
C LYS A 861 2.72 23.91 -13.11
N LEU A 862 2.25 23.17 -12.10
CA LEU A 862 1.18 23.66 -11.21
C LEU A 862 1.68 24.82 -10.32
N TYR A 863 2.93 24.74 -9.86
CA TYR A 863 3.54 25.77 -9.02
C TYR A 863 3.62 27.13 -9.72
N ASP A 864 3.83 27.19 -11.03
CA ASP A 864 3.83 28.44 -11.81
C ASP A 864 2.53 29.26 -11.65
N SER A 865 1.40 28.57 -11.45
CA SER A 865 0.11 29.21 -11.14
C SER A 865 -0.01 29.55 -9.66
N LEU A 866 0.40 28.64 -8.76
CA LEU A 866 0.34 28.86 -7.31
C LEU A 866 1.18 30.05 -6.85
N GLU A 867 2.37 30.21 -7.44
CA GLU A 867 3.27 31.34 -7.15
C GLU A 867 2.60 32.68 -7.43
N LYS A 868 1.90 32.81 -8.56
CA LYS A 868 1.23 34.06 -8.97
C LYS A 868 -0.10 34.30 -8.26
N LEU A 869 -0.79 33.22 -7.86
CA LEU A 869 -2.04 33.28 -7.13
C LEU A 869 -1.82 33.57 -5.64
N ASP A 870 -0.71 33.10 -5.08
CA ASP A 870 -0.36 33.22 -3.67
C ASP A 870 -1.55 32.82 -2.76
N LYS A 871 -1.98 33.69 -1.84
CA LYS A 871 -3.08 33.48 -0.89
C LYS A 871 -4.45 33.28 -1.55
N ARG A 872 -4.59 33.60 -2.84
CA ARG A 872 -5.86 33.43 -3.58
C ARG A 872 -6.11 31.99 -3.99
N ALA A 873 -5.09 31.13 -4.02
CA ALA A 873 -5.28 29.70 -4.23
C ALA A 873 -5.92 29.10 -2.98
N LEU A 874 -7.16 28.61 -3.09
CA LEU A 874 -7.96 28.03 -2.00
C LEU A 874 -7.69 26.52 -1.82
N TYR A 875 -7.49 25.83 -2.94
CA TYR A 875 -7.25 24.40 -2.98
C TYR A 875 -6.53 24.02 -4.27
N TYR A 876 -5.70 22.98 -4.23
CA TYR A 876 -5.06 22.44 -5.43
C TYR A 876 -4.82 20.93 -5.30
N ASP A 877 -4.95 20.21 -6.42
CA ASP A 877 -4.71 18.77 -6.49
C ASP A 877 -4.11 18.37 -7.85
N THR A 878 -2.81 18.11 -7.84
CA THR A 878 -2.00 17.55 -8.94
C THR A 878 -1.95 18.42 -10.20
N ASP A 879 -3.06 18.56 -10.90
CA ASP A 879 -3.29 19.30 -12.15
C ASP A 879 -4.33 20.42 -12.00
N SER A 880 -5.03 20.48 -10.86
CA SER A 880 -6.09 21.48 -10.64
C SER A 880 -5.74 22.54 -9.60
N VAL A 881 -6.34 23.72 -9.76
CA VAL A 881 -6.37 24.79 -8.75
C VAL A 881 -7.76 25.45 -8.68
N ILE A 882 -8.24 25.63 -7.45
CA ILE A 882 -9.43 26.42 -7.12
C ILE A 882 -8.93 27.71 -6.47
N TYR A 883 -9.35 28.86 -7.00
CA TYR A 883 -8.80 30.16 -6.57
C TYR A 883 -9.79 31.31 -6.70
N VAL A 884 -9.50 32.40 -6.00
CA VAL A 884 -10.26 33.66 -6.07
C VAL A 884 -9.74 34.53 -7.22
N SER A 885 -10.63 34.83 -8.16
CA SER A 885 -10.43 35.79 -9.24
C SER A 885 -11.03 37.15 -8.85
N ARG A 886 -10.25 38.21 -9.08
CA ARG A 886 -10.59 39.60 -8.80
C ARG A 886 -10.31 40.47 -10.02
N PRO A 887 -11.10 41.52 -10.27
CA PRO A 887 -10.81 42.48 -11.33
C PRO A 887 -9.42 43.10 -11.15
N LYS A 888 -8.67 43.27 -12.25
CA LYS A 888 -7.34 43.92 -12.32
C LYS A 888 -6.18 43.17 -11.65
N GLU A 889 -6.42 42.01 -11.05
CA GLU A 889 -5.35 41.12 -10.56
C GLU A 889 -4.99 40.04 -11.61
N TYR A 890 -3.88 39.35 -11.42
CA TYR A 890 -3.52 38.21 -12.27
C TYR A 890 -4.60 37.13 -12.22
N ASP A 891 -5.05 36.71 -13.39
CA ASP A 891 -5.96 35.57 -13.57
C ASP A 891 -5.25 34.45 -14.34
N VAL A 892 -5.61 33.20 -14.07
CA VAL A 892 -4.98 32.06 -14.73
C VAL A 892 -5.48 31.98 -16.18
N PRO A 893 -4.59 32.05 -17.19
CA PRO A 893 -5.00 32.04 -18.58
C PRO A 893 -5.52 30.65 -18.96
N THR A 894 -6.70 30.62 -19.59
CA THR A 894 -7.31 29.38 -20.08
C THR A 894 -7.06 29.17 -21.57
N GLY A 895 -7.01 27.92 -22.01
CA GLY A 895 -6.77 27.56 -23.42
C GLY A 895 -7.24 26.15 -23.76
N GLU A 896 -7.19 25.80 -25.04
CA GLU A 896 -7.73 24.55 -25.59
C GLU A 896 -6.65 23.49 -25.87
N PHE A 897 -5.37 23.85 -25.73
CA PHE A 897 -4.24 22.98 -26.11
C PHE A 897 -3.69 22.17 -24.93
N VAL A 898 -2.80 21.22 -25.24
CA VAL A 898 -2.20 20.36 -24.20
C VAL A 898 -1.31 21.21 -23.29
N GLY A 899 -1.54 21.12 -21.98
CA GLY A 899 -0.81 21.89 -20.95
C GLY A 899 -1.34 23.30 -20.68
N ASP A 900 -2.37 23.74 -21.39
CA ASP A 900 -3.14 24.93 -21.03
C ASP A 900 -4.06 24.61 -19.84
N MET A 901 -4.50 25.64 -19.11
CA MET A 901 -5.53 25.49 -18.08
C MET A 901 -6.92 25.53 -18.73
N THR A 902 -7.81 24.65 -18.32
CA THR A 902 -9.21 24.60 -18.77
C THR A 902 -10.14 24.88 -17.61
N ASP A 903 -11.22 25.62 -17.85
CA ASP A 903 -12.23 25.92 -16.83
C ASP A 903 -13.16 24.71 -16.63
N GLU A 904 -13.11 24.10 -15.44
CA GLU A 904 -13.91 22.92 -15.11
C GLU A 904 -15.41 23.21 -15.00
N LEU A 905 -15.79 24.49 -14.85
CA LEU A 905 -17.20 24.92 -14.79
C LEU A 905 -17.78 25.29 -16.16
N GLU A 906 -16.98 25.33 -17.22
CA GLU A 906 -17.46 25.68 -18.56
C GLU A 906 -18.58 24.76 -19.06
N LYS A 907 -18.56 23.49 -18.64
CA LYS A 907 -19.61 22.49 -18.91
C LYS A 907 -20.99 22.86 -18.32
N GLU A 908 -21.03 23.74 -17.34
CA GLU A 908 -22.25 24.26 -16.70
C GLU A 908 -22.66 25.63 -17.25
N GLY A 909 -22.00 26.06 -18.34
CA GLY A 909 -22.21 27.32 -19.06
C GLY A 909 -21.02 28.26 -18.94
N LEU A 910 -20.68 28.96 -20.03
CA LEU A 910 -19.58 29.94 -20.07
C LEU A 910 -19.80 31.01 -18.99
N GLY A 911 -18.77 31.28 -18.19
CA GLY A 911 -18.82 32.27 -17.12
C GLY A 911 -19.48 31.80 -15.82
N SER A 912 -19.78 30.50 -15.68
CA SER A 912 -20.16 29.88 -14.39
C SER A 912 -19.03 30.04 -13.37
N TYR A 913 -19.39 30.22 -12.09
CA TYR A 913 -18.42 30.47 -11.03
C TYR A 913 -18.87 29.92 -9.68
N ILE A 914 -17.90 29.64 -8.81
CA ILE A 914 -18.13 29.18 -7.44
C ILE A 914 -18.46 30.39 -6.55
N THR A 915 -19.51 30.26 -5.73
CA THR A 915 -19.96 31.27 -4.77
C THR A 915 -19.45 30.98 -3.35
N GLU A 916 -19.44 29.70 -2.96
CA GLU A 916 -18.99 29.23 -1.65
C GLU A 916 -18.15 27.96 -1.81
N PHE A 917 -16.98 27.92 -1.15
CA PHE A 917 -16.07 26.77 -1.13
C PHE A 917 -15.84 26.31 0.31
N VAL A 918 -15.83 24.98 0.52
CA VAL A 918 -15.45 24.36 1.80
C VAL A 918 -14.56 23.16 1.55
N SER A 919 -13.58 22.98 2.42
CA SER A 919 -12.65 21.85 2.38
C SER A 919 -12.48 21.24 3.77
N GLY A 920 -12.66 19.93 3.85
CA GLY A 920 -12.33 19.12 5.02
C GLY A 920 -10.88 18.61 5.02
N GLY A 921 -10.12 18.92 3.97
CA GLY A 921 -8.74 18.48 3.78
C GLY A 921 -8.48 17.97 2.35
N PRO A 922 -7.27 17.44 2.08
CA PRO A 922 -6.92 16.89 0.78
C PRO A 922 -7.95 15.87 0.29
N LYS A 923 -8.47 16.10 -0.93
CA LYS A 923 -9.43 15.26 -1.66
C LYS A 923 -10.79 15.12 -0.97
N ASN A 924 -11.14 16.10 -0.13
CA ASN A 924 -12.42 16.19 0.55
C ASN A 924 -12.89 17.65 0.58
N TYR A 925 -13.71 18.03 -0.40
CA TYR A 925 -14.20 19.40 -0.55
C TYR A 925 -15.61 19.43 -1.15
N ALA A 926 -16.30 20.54 -0.94
CA ALA A 926 -17.59 20.83 -1.55
C ALA A 926 -17.65 22.30 -1.95
N TYR A 927 -18.46 22.60 -2.96
CA TYR A 927 -18.65 23.98 -3.39
C TYR A 927 -20.04 24.21 -3.95
N LYS A 928 -20.54 25.42 -3.74
CA LYS A 928 -21.72 25.94 -4.42
C LYS A 928 -21.29 26.78 -5.61
N PHE A 929 -21.98 26.65 -6.72
CA PHE A 929 -21.66 27.40 -7.92
C PHE A 929 -22.94 27.84 -8.65
N TRP A 930 -22.85 28.99 -9.30
CA TRP A 930 -23.87 29.50 -10.19
C TRP A 930 -23.68 28.91 -11.59
N SER A 931 -24.64 28.11 -12.06
CA SER A 931 -24.66 27.62 -13.44
C SER A 931 -25.32 28.65 -14.35
N THR A 932 -24.60 29.16 -15.33
CA THR A 932 -25.17 30.06 -16.35
C THR A 932 -26.03 29.31 -17.37
N MET A 933 -25.84 28.00 -17.53
CA MET A 933 -26.69 27.16 -18.38
C MET A 933 -28.08 26.94 -17.78
N GLU A 934 -28.16 26.59 -16.49
CA GLU A 934 -29.45 26.31 -15.81
C GLU A 934 -30.00 27.51 -15.03
N GLN A 935 -29.27 28.64 -14.99
CA GLN A 935 -29.63 29.87 -14.27
C GLN A 935 -30.02 29.62 -12.80
N LYS A 936 -29.28 28.74 -12.13
CA LYS A 936 -29.50 28.41 -10.71
C LYS A 936 -28.21 28.05 -9.98
N GLU A 937 -28.26 28.14 -8.66
CA GLU A 937 -27.19 27.65 -7.79
C GLU A 937 -27.25 26.13 -7.63
N LYS A 938 -26.10 25.47 -7.75
CA LYS A 938 -25.93 24.02 -7.62
C LYS A 938 -24.85 23.73 -6.57
N LEU A 939 -24.94 22.58 -5.91
CA LEU A 939 -23.97 22.11 -4.93
C LEU A 939 -23.25 20.88 -5.48
N LEU A 940 -21.92 20.88 -5.45
CA LEU A 940 -21.10 19.72 -5.77
C LEU A 940 -20.29 19.30 -4.54
N MET A 941 -20.19 17.98 -4.33
CA MET A 941 -19.42 17.40 -3.24
C MET A 941 -18.45 16.34 -3.79
N GLN A 942 -17.17 16.46 -3.43
CA GLN A 942 -16.11 15.54 -3.82
C GLN A 942 -15.44 14.95 -2.56
N VAL A 943 -15.55 13.63 -2.38
CA VAL A 943 -15.01 12.95 -1.18
C VAL A 943 -14.32 11.63 -1.56
N GLU A 944 -13.04 11.50 -1.21
CA GLU A 944 -12.30 10.24 -1.38
C GLU A 944 -12.64 9.21 -0.28
N LYS A 945 -13.01 7.97 -0.68
CA LYS A 945 -13.09 6.77 0.18
C LYS A 945 -14.06 6.81 1.38
N VAL A 946 -15.20 7.49 1.26
CA VAL A 946 -16.28 7.42 2.27
C VAL A 946 -17.59 7.01 1.59
N TYR A 947 -18.34 6.08 2.20
CA TYR A 947 -19.69 5.74 1.77
C TYR A 947 -20.58 7.00 1.88
N PHE A 948 -21.39 7.24 0.83
CA PHE A 948 -22.09 8.50 0.53
C PHE A 948 -22.88 9.11 1.73
N ILE A 949 -23.30 8.28 2.69
CA ILE A 949 -24.17 8.66 3.83
C ILE A 949 -23.40 9.32 5.01
N GLN A 950 -22.15 8.95 5.26
CA GLN A 950 -21.38 9.52 6.40
C GLN A 950 -20.69 10.84 6.06
N ALA A 951 -20.24 11.00 4.81
CA ALA A 951 -19.56 12.22 4.37
C ALA A 951 -20.52 13.39 4.15
N THR A 952 -21.70 13.10 3.61
CA THR A 952 -22.78 14.10 3.52
C THR A 952 -23.10 14.64 4.90
N TRP A 953 -23.24 13.80 5.93
CA TRP A 953 -23.55 14.29 7.28
C TRP A 953 -22.46 15.19 7.88
N ILE A 954 -21.17 14.87 7.73
CA ILE A 954 -20.06 15.67 8.29
C ILE A 954 -19.85 16.98 7.54
N VAL A 955 -19.85 16.96 6.21
CA VAL A 955 -19.66 18.15 5.38
C VAL A 955 -20.89 19.06 5.44
N TYR A 956 -22.09 18.49 5.47
CA TYR A 956 -23.35 19.22 5.66
C TYR A 956 -23.47 19.80 7.08
N GLN A 957 -23.06 19.07 8.13
CA GLN A 957 -22.94 19.60 9.49
C GLN A 957 -21.93 20.75 9.56
N LYS A 958 -20.79 20.71 8.85
CA LYS A 958 -19.87 21.85 8.76
C LYS A 958 -20.49 23.03 8.02
N PHE A 959 -21.21 22.80 6.92
CA PHE A 959 -21.94 23.84 6.18
C PHE A 959 -23.01 24.55 7.03
N ILE A 960 -23.70 23.81 7.91
CA ILE A 960 -24.73 24.35 8.82
C ILE A 960 -24.12 24.95 10.09
N LYS A 961 -23.20 24.25 10.77
CA LYS A 961 -22.59 24.72 12.03
C LYS A 961 -21.71 25.95 11.84
N LEU A 962 -21.05 26.13 10.69
CA LEU A 962 -20.28 27.37 10.42
C LEU A 962 -21.19 28.58 10.19
N LYS A 963 -22.40 28.37 9.62
CA LYS A 963 -23.45 29.41 9.57
C LYS A 963 -23.91 29.82 10.97
N GLU A 964 -24.11 28.84 11.87
CA GLU A 964 -24.50 29.10 13.25
C GLU A 964 -23.37 29.76 14.06
N TYR A 965 -22.11 29.36 13.86
CA TYR A 965 -20.95 29.97 14.54
C TYR A 965 -20.70 31.41 14.09
N GLN A 966 -20.88 31.75 12.81
CA GLN A 966 -20.80 33.14 12.34
C GLN A 966 -21.97 34.00 12.82
N LEU A 967 -23.17 33.42 12.97
CA LEU A 967 -24.28 34.10 13.64
C LEU A 967 -23.97 34.33 15.12
N PHE A 968 -23.36 33.35 15.80
CA PHE A 968 -22.98 33.44 17.21
C PHE A 968 -21.92 34.53 17.46
N ILE A 969 -20.95 34.69 16.55
CA ILE A 969 -19.94 35.76 16.62
C ILE A 969 -20.55 37.13 16.30
N LYS A 970 -21.52 37.23 15.38
CA LYS A 970 -22.26 38.48 15.11
C LYS A 970 -23.19 38.89 16.25
N VAL A 971 -23.77 37.92 16.98
CA VAL A 971 -24.63 38.18 18.15
C VAL A 971 -23.81 38.57 19.39
N LEU A 972 -22.53 38.18 19.47
CA LEU A 972 -21.68 38.48 20.62
C LEU A 972 -20.90 39.80 20.56
N GLY A 973 -20.97 40.58 19.48
CA GLY A 973 -20.45 41.95 19.46
C GLY A 973 -18.97 42.12 19.85
N LEU A 974 -18.14 41.09 19.66
CA LEU A 974 -16.70 41.14 19.96
C LEU A 974 -15.92 41.47 18.70
N CYS A 975 -15.93 42.76 18.32
CA CYS A 975 -14.88 43.38 17.52
C CYS A 975 -13.86 44.03 18.47
N THR A 976 -12.63 43.52 18.44
CA THR A 976 -11.38 44.30 18.59
C THR A 976 -10.35 43.73 17.66
#